data_AF-A0A1A9BMD9-F1
#
_entry.id   AF-A0A1A9BMD9-F1
#
_cell.length_a   1.000
_cell.length_b   1.000
_cell.length_c   1.000
_cell.angle_alpha   90.00
_cell.angle_beta   90.00
_cell.angle_gamma   90.00
#
_symmetry.space_group_name_H-M   'P 1'
#
loop_
_entity.id
_entity.type
_entity.pdbx_description
1 polymer ?
#
loop_
_entity_poly.entity_id
_entity_poly.type
_entity_poly.pdbx_seq_one_letter_code
_entity_poly.pdbx_strand_id
1 'polypeptide(L)'
;MTDTMATAEASDNSLSRRVAVADGAAVSFAEERSGVIRTYDLAALPMPPWHDVLARAFTDVLNLGAIRTFKSADAAFWPIGRFLSYLESLEQIPRTLSDLTPGHLDGYYLHELGPTTQKAARAQMWQIGRLLRHVEPATMLSIDMRAYLAKARQTPTIPAQATLPGNPLVVQFTDHDGVMFDFDFATLPFPAWHATLAGAFTAMLQAAQGTSRRTAQRPFDALRRFLTGLEALPQPPASLGEVTVEHLEDFHQRVRAELAPGAQPIHFTSLRRLLMHISPYEQLSTELRHRLEQITYQPEGPAEMSRPARPGTGRTSVMPDGPYEAPAPPEEAARTLKVHFTGEDGRTFEYDISKLRHPPFHPYFASAFAHRTGPTGTLRTRASADGDFTAMRQFLGFIAALPNPPKSIGELSPRHLERFRFEKLRTTTEAGVRTQMVLIHAILRAITPRDVLSEDLREYLGRRNLVSKLKTAPVPGYSDREFKAILTAARSDVVAIRDRIRTGEKLLATYRAAPDSLSADDQVLGMHLDEMDRTGRVPLARSTDQLWQNVMKGRLTMARRLFLTDPDITPLLVLGACLTGRNGETLKELPPTHRLVEDRAVAITLTKRRRGKSETRETVYWETGTSDSRQLHTPGGFYLLLHQLTDRGRRFSGGRRIWSIWAGLSGARGYNWDSKDVNFGHVDPFASSLARVLNLSEWGTRHGLTSDDGKPLKITINRIKTTVEVRTTKAMGGHLPSASRTNTLDVSFQHYLQGDPVVRAWAEEIMTTALEQAESTARQFKPRVLDTATEQALRDGSRTADALGITPQVLSETLDGKRDTLANACLDIEHGPFDEGRCGVSFLTCLRCPNALITHQHLPALLALVEELEHARQQMPLDAWVTEHGRTWLALTRLILPQFTDAERAQAAKSKPAELVLDLLDGPKES
;
A
#
# COMPACT_ATOMS: atom_id res chain seq x y z
N MET A 1 39.79 33.68 -10.08
CA MET A 1 39.08 34.28 -11.23
C MET A 1 38.61 33.11 -12.08
N THR A 2 37.38 32.67 -11.83
CA THR A 2 36.22 32.70 -12.78
C THR A 2 36.34 31.58 -13.82
N ASP A 3 35.38 30.69 -14.08
CA ASP A 3 34.00 30.56 -13.65
C ASP A 3 33.52 29.13 -13.98
N THR A 4 32.54 28.68 -13.20
CA THR A 4 31.51 27.65 -13.34
C THR A 4 31.25 26.98 -14.72
N MET A 5 31.06 25.63 -14.76
CA MET A 5 29.91 24.96 -15.44
C MET A 5 29.80 23.44 -15.16
N ALA A 6 28.65 23.07 -14.57
CA ALA A 6 27.82 21.84 -14.61
C ALA A 6 28.47 20.43 -14.71
N THR A 7 28.43 19.56 -13.69
CA THR A 7 27.31 18.72 -13.15
C THR A 7 26.48 17.89 -14.14
N ALA A 8 26.75 16.58 -14.09
CA ALA A 8 25.81 15.47 -13.90
C ALA A 8 24.77 15.13 -14.99
N GLU A 9 25.11 14.13 -15.82
CA GLU A 9 24.15 13.17 -16.39
C GLU A 9 24.40 11.79 -15.79
N ALA A 10 23.45 11.31 -14.97
CA ALA A 10 23.44 9.93 -14.49
C ALA A 10 22.95 9.02 -15.62
N SER A 11 23.91 8.26 -16.15
CA SER A 11 23.81 7.10 -17.04
C SER A 11 22.43 6.45 -17.16
N ASP A 12 21.79 6.67 -18.31
CA ASP A 12 20.95 5.65 -18.93
C ASP A 12 21.85 4.47 -19.32
N ASN A 13 21.73 3.36 -18.60
CA ASN A 13 22.52 2.14 -18.84
C ASN A 13 22.13 1.43 -20.16
N SER A 14 21.32 2.07 -21.01
CA SER A 14 21.08 1.69 -22.41
C SER A 14 22.06 2.34 -23.40
N LEU A 15 22.80 3.39 -23.00
CA LEU A 15 23.71 4.13 -23.88
C LEU A 15 25.11 3.51 -24.03
N SER A 16 25.48 2.50 -23.23
CA SER A 16 26.87 2.00 -23.14
C SER A 16 27.30 0.97 -24.19
N ARG A 17 26.49 0.70 -25.22
CA ARG A 17 26.94 0.01 -26.46
C ARG A 17 26.11 0.51 -27.64
N ARG A 18 26.41 1.71 -28.15
CA ARG A 18 26.01 2.04 -29.52
C ARG A 18 26.87 1.19 -30.45
N VAL A 19 26.21 0.38 -31.27
CA VAL A 19 26.82 -0.59 -32.16
C VAL A 19 26.77 -0.10 -33.61
N ALA A 20 25.91 0.88 -33.89
CA ALA A 20 25.82 1.57 -35.18
C ALA A 20 25.99 3.10 -35.05
N VAL A 21 26.61 3.71 -36.06
CA VAL A 21 26.81 5.17 -36.21
C VAL A 21 26.48 5.59 -37.65
N ALA A 22 25.70 6.66 -37.81
CA ALA A 22 25.42 7.28 -39.12
C ALA A 22 26.41 8.41 -39.42
N ASP A 23 26.81 8.52 -40.69
CA ASP A 23 27.54 9.64 -41.29
C ASP A 23 26.87 9.97 -42.63
N GLY A 24 26.02 11.02 -42.65
CA GLY A 24 25.12 11.31 -43.77
C GLY A 24 24.21 10.12 -44.12
N ALA A 25 24.30 9.65 -45.37
CA ALA A 25 23.56 8.51 -45.88
C ALA A 25 24.20 7.14 -45.55
N ALA A 26 25.41 7.11 -44.99
CA ALA A 26 26.12 5.87 -44.67
C ALA A 26 25.94 5.48 -43.19
N VAL A 27 25.63 4.20 -42.93
CA VAL A 27 25.47 3.66 -41.57
C VAL A 27 26.49 2.55 -41.33
N SER A 28 27.40 2.76 -40.39
CA SER A 28 28.41 1.76 -40.00
C SER A 28 27.93 0.95 -38.80
N PHE A 29 27.94 -0.37 -38.88
CA PHE A 29 27.49 -1.31 -37.83
C PHE A 29 28.59 -2.30 -37.46
N ALA A 30 28.90 -2.43 -36.17
CA ALA A 30 29.85 -3.39 -35.63
C ALA A 30 29.16 -4.69 -35.17
N GLU A 31 29.53 -5.86 -35.65
CA GLU A 31 28.90 -7.09 -35.17
C GLU A 31 29.35 -7.45 -33.73
N GLU A 32 28.40 -7.73 -32.81
CA GLU A 32 28.68 -7.85 -31.36
C GLU A 32 29.69 -8.96 -31.01
N ARG A 33 29.71 -10.05 -31.79
CA ARG A 33 30.61 -11.20 -31.55
C ARG A 33 31.98 -11.05 -32.16
N SER A 34 32.07 -10.46 -33.36
CA SER A 34 33.30 -10.42 -34.15
C SER A 34 34.00 -9.06 -34.08
N GLY A 35 33.29 -7.99 -33.69
CA GLY A 35 33.79 -6.62 -33.71
C GLY A 35 34.01 -6.05 -35.12
N VAL A 36 33.74 -6.83 -36.17
CA VAL A 36 33.89 -6.42 -37.57
C VAL A 36 32.84 -5.37 -37.88
N ILE A 37 33.25 -4.32 -38.61
CA ILE A 37 32.37 -3.22 -39.03
C ILE A 37 31.96 -3.43 -40.48
N ARG A 38 30.67 -3.24 -40.77
CA ARG A 38 30.13 -3.17 -42.13
C ARG A 38 29.40 -1.84 -42.31
N THR A 39 29.57 -1.21 -43.46
CA THR A 39 28.87 0.02 -43.85
C THR A 39 27.70 -0.31 -44.77
N TYR A 40 26.54 0.27 -44.47
CA TYR A 40 25.33 0.24 -45.29
C TYR A 40 25.12 1.62 -45.87
N ASP A 41 25.16 1.73 -47.20
CA ASP A 41 25.08 3.02 -47.89
C ASP A 41 23.68 3.23 -48.46
N LEU A 42 22.94 4.20 -47.91
CA LEU A 42 21.63 4.58 -48.44
C LEU A 42 21.74 5.47 -49.68
N ALA A 43 22.90 6.08 -49.96
CA ALA A 43 23.10 6.93 -51.15
C ALA A 43 22.95 6.12 -52.46
N ALA A 44 23.16 4.81 -52.38
CA ALA A 44 22.97 3.87 -53.49
C ALA A 44 21.50 3.49 -53.75
N LEU A 45 20.55 3.98 -52.93
CA LEU A 45 19.12 3.68 -53.06
C LEU A 45 18.35 4.83 -53.73
N PRO A 46 17.18 4.57 -54.34
CA PRO A 46 16.29 5.61 -54.84
C PRO A 46 15.87 6.63 -53.77
N MET A 47 15.28 7.75 -54.20
CA MET A 47 14.76 8.81 -53.31
C MET A 47 15.83 9.56 -52.49
N PRO A 48 16.78 10.29 -53.12
CA PRO A 48 17.83 11.05 -52.44
C PRO A 48 17.40 11.95 -51.27
N PRO A 49 16.25 12.66 -51.34
CA PRO A 49 15.84 13.54 -50.25
C PRO A 49 15.55 12.83 -48.91
N TRP A 50 15.45 11.49 -48.89
CA TRP A 50 15.07 10.73 -47.69
C TRP A 50 16.27 10.05 -47.00
N HIS A 51 17.44 10.02 -47.66
CA HIS A 51 18.60 9.23 -47.23
C HIS A 51 19.04 9.53 -45.80
N ASP A 52 19.21 10.81 -45.45
CA ASP A 52 19.67 11.21 -44.11
C ASP A 52 18.68 10.87 -42.98
N VAL A 53 17.38 10.93 -43.27
CA VAL A 53 16.35 10.62 -42.28
C VAL A 53 16.24 9.11 -42.09
N LEU A 54 16.29 8.34 -43.18
CA LEU A 54 16.25 6.89 -43.14
C LEU A 54 17.55 6.29 -42.56
N ALA A 55 18.71 6.90 -42.78
CA ALA A 55 19.99 6.49 -42.21
C ALA A 55 19.98 6.62 -40.68
N ARG A 56 19.43 7.73 -40.16
CA ARG A 56 19.22 7.94 -38.72
C ARG A 56 18.24 6.92 -38.14
N ALA A 57 17.06 6.77 -38.75
CA ALA A 57 16.06 5.79 -38.32
C ALA A 57 16.61 4.35 -38.34
N PHE A 58 17.40 3.99 -39.35
CA PHE A 58 18.04 2.68 -39.47
C PHE A 58 19.09 2.47 -38.37
N THR A 59 19.88 3.49 -38.07
CA THR A 59 20.86 3.48 -36.97
C THR A 59 20.18 3.20 -35.63
N ASP A 60 19.05 3.84 -35.36
CA ASP A 60 18.28 3.60 -34.13
C ASP A 60 17.73 2.17 -34.09
N VAL A 61 17.22 1.66 -35.22
CA VAL A 61 16.76 0.27 -35.34
C VAL A 61 17.87 -0.74 -35.01
N LEU A 62 19.10 -0.48 -35.44
CA LEU A 62 20.27 -1.32 -35.16
C LEU A 62 20.66 -1.26 -33.67
N ASN A 63 20.53 -0.10 -33.03
CA ASN A 63 20.89 0.11 -31.63
C ASN A 63 19.86 -0.40 -30.60
N LEU A 64 18.71 -0.96 -31.03
CA LEU A 64 17.66 -1.53 -30.15
C LEU A 64 18.07 -2.79 -29.34
N GLY A 65 19.32 -3.26 -29.43
CA GLY A 65 19.85 -4.41 -28.67
C GLY A 65 19.38 -5.80 -29.13
N ALA A 66 18.43 -5.87 -30.08
CA ALA A 66 17.92 -7.09 -30.70
C ALA A 66 18.66 -7.49 -31.99
N ILE A 67 19.34 -6.54 -32.64
CA ILE A 67 20.16 -6.79 -33.84
C ILE A 67 21.62 -6.90 -33.40
N ARG A 68 22.19 -8.08 -33.59
CA ARG A 68 23.53 -8.43 -33.08
C ARG A 68 24.43 -9.06 -34.13
N THR A 69 23.89 -9.34 -35.32
CA THR A 69 24.57 -10.05 -36.41
C THR A 69 24.37 -9.31 -37.73
N PHE A 70 25.29 -9.49 -38.67
CA PHE A 70 25.12 -8.97 -40.02
C PHE A 70 23.86 -9.52 -40.69
N LYS A 71 23.53 -10.80 -40.50
CA LYS A 71 22.29 -11.40 -41.03
C LYS A 71 21.02 -10.64 -40.60
N SER A 72 20.95 -10.25 -39.33
CA SER A 72 19.81 -9.47 -38.81
C SER A 72 19.79 -8.02 -39.27
N ALA A 73 20.97 -7.43 -39.51
CA ALA A 73 21.10 -6.08 -40.04
C ALA A 73 20.75 -6.03 -41.54
N ASP A 74 21.25 -6.99 -42.34
CA ASP A 74 20.89 -7.19 -43.75
C ASP A 74 19.37 -7.38 -43.91
N ALA A 75 18.75 -8.20 -43.06
CA ALA A 75 17.30 -8.42 -43.08
C ALA A 75 16.47 -7.17 -42.74
N ALA A 76 17.07 -6.14 -42.12
CA ALA A 76 16.45 -4.86 -41.86
C ALA A 76 16.76 -3.81 -42.95
N PHE A 77 17.93 -3.90 -43.61
CA PHE A 77 18.38 -2.97 -44.65
C PHE A 77 17.77 -3.22 -46.03
N TRP A 78 17.82 -4.46 -46.53
CA TRP A 78 17.33 -4.78 -47.88
C TRP A 78 15.85 -4.43 -48.16
N PRO A 79 14.91 -4.57 -47.19
CA PRO A 79 13.55 -4.10 -47.38
C PRO A 79 13.47 -2.62 -47.78
N ILE A 80 14.37 -1.78 -47.24
CA ILE A 80 14.38 -0.32 -47.47
C ILE A 80 14.55 -0.03 -48.96
N GLY A 81 15.57 -0.61 -49.59
CA GLY A 81 15.81 -0.41 -51.03
C GLY A 81 14.65 -0.89 -51.90
N ARG A 82 14.04 -2.03 -51.55
CA ARG A 82 12.87 -2.55 -52.27
C ARG A 82 11.66 -1.62 -52.14
N PHE A 83 11.41 -1.11 -50.94
CA PHE A 83 10.31 -0.17 -50.70
C PHE A 83 10.51 1.14 -51.46
N LEU A 84 11.71 1.71 -51.44
CA LEU A 84 12.01 2.95 -52.17
C LEU A 84 11.89 2.75 -53.69
N SER A 85 12.33 1.61 -54.22
CA SER A 85 12.16 1.26 -55.64
C SER A 85 10.68 1.10 -56.01
N TYR A 86 9.88 0.51 -55.12
CA TYR A 86 8.42 0.43 -55.31
C TYR A 86 7.79 1.83 -55.35
N LEU A 87 8.14 2.73 -54.43
CA LEU A 87 7.60 4.08 -54.40
C LEU A 87 7.96 4.90 -55.65
N GLU A 88 9.17 4.71 -56.18
CA GLU A 88 9.63 5.33 -57.43
C GLU A 88 8.86 4.81 -58.66
N SER A 89 8.33 3.58 -58.60
CA SER A 89 7.52 3.00 -59.67
C SER A 89 6.06 3.47 -59.71
N LEU A 90 5.61 4.23 -58.71
CA LEU A 90 4.23 4.72 -58.62
C LEU A 90 3.96 5.88 -59.59
N GLU A 91 2.74 5.96 -60.13
CA GLU A 91 2.30 7.09 -60.98
C GLU A 91 2.39 8.43 -60.23
N GLN A 92 2.12 8.43 -58.93
CA GLN A 92 2.28 9.57 -58.04
C GLN A 92 3.36 9.27 -57.00
N ILE A 93 4.58 9.72 -57.29
CA ILE A 93 5.74 9.52 -56.42
C ILE A 93 5.65 10.47 -55.21
N PRO A 94 5.63 9.96 -53.96
CA PRO A 94 5.63 10.81 -52.77
C PRO A 94 6.97 11.57 -52.69
N ARG A 95 6.95 12.91 -52.59
CA ARG A 95 8.19 13.71 -52.61
C ARG A 95 8.78 13.90 -51.22
N THR A 96 7.93 13.93 -50.21
CA THR A 96 8.29 14.10 -48.80
C THR A 96 7.73 12.96 -47.96
N LEU A 97 8.27 12.74 -46.76
CA LEU A 97 7.77 11.72 -45.82
C LEU A 97 6.33 12.02 -45.35
N SER A 98 5.87 13.28 -45.41
CA SER A 98 4.48 13.66 -45.12
C SER A 98 3.51 13.26 -46.22
N ASP A 99 3.98 13.04 -47.45
CA ASP A 99 3.15 12.54 -48.56
C ASP A 99 2.91 11.02 -48.43
N LEU A 100 3.60 10.35 -47.50
CA LEU A 100 3.43 8.93 -47.25
C LEU A 100 2.07 8.67 -46.57
N THR A 101 1.20 7.92 -47.23
CA THR A 101 -0.10 7.47 -46.70
C THR A 101 -0.08 5.97 -46.40
N PRO A 102 -0.98 5.46 -45.54
CA PRO A 102 -1.12 4.02 -45.28
C PRO A 102 -1.27 3.19 -46.57
N GLY A 103 -1.91 3.76 -47.60
CA GLY A 103 -2.07 3.12 -48.91
C GLY A 103 -0.75 2.77 -49.59
N HIS A 104 0.33 3.54 -49.38
CA HIS A 104 1.65 3.20 -49.92
C HIS A 104 2.26 1.96 -49.25
N LEU A 105 2.04 1.77 -47.94
CA LEU A 105 2.52 0.57 -47.24
C LEU A 105 1.69 -0.66 -47.61
N ASP A 106 0.37 -0.51 -47.69
CA ASP A 106 -0.54 -1.57 -48.10
C ASP A 106 -0.27 -1.99 -49.57
N GLY A 107 -0.04 -1.02 -50.45
CA GLY A 107 0.35 -1.24 -51.84
C GLY A 107 1.70 -1.94 -51.98
N TYR A 108 2.70 -1.56 -51.17
CA TYR A 108 3.99 -2.25 -51.14
C TYR A 108 3.86 -3.71 -50.71
N TYR A 109 3.02 -3.98 -49.70
CA TYR A 109 2.74 -5.35 -49.28
C TYR A 109 2.13 -6.20 -50.40
N LEU A 110 1.17 -5.65 -51.15
CA LEU A 110 0.56 -6.32 -52.30
C LEU A 110 1.57 -6.54 -53.44
N HIS A 111 2.43 -5.56 -53.70
CA HIS A 111 3.52 -5.67 -54.67
C HIS A 111 4.48 -6.81 -54.30
N GLU A 112 4.88 -6.91 -53.03
CA GLU A 112 5.75 -7.99 -52.52
C GLU A 112 5.06 -9.36 -52.47
N LEU A 113 3.73 -9.41 -52.34
CA LEU A 113 2.99 -10.67 -52.36
C LEU A 113 3.06 -11.37 -53.73
N GLY A 114 3.25 -10.63 -54.82
CA GLY A 114 3.40 -11.19 -56.17
C GLY A 114 4.61 -12.14 -56.32
N PRO A 115 5.84 -11.68 -56.00
CA PRO A 115 7.06 -12.47 -56.19
C PRO A 115 7.47 -13.33 -54.97
N THR A 116 6.79 -13.24 -53.81
CA THR A 116 7.20 -13.98 -52.60
C THR A 116 6.05 -14.53 -51.78
N THR A 117 6.37 -15.32 -50.75
CA THR A 117 5.37 -15.87 -49.83
C THR A 117 4.74 -14.76 -48.98
N GLN A 118 3.51 -14.97 -48.53
CA GLN A 118 2.82 -14.07 -47.61
C GLN A 118 3.64 -13.77 -46.35
N LYS A 119 4.35 -14.78 -45.83
CA LYS A 119 5.24 -14.64 -44.66
C LYS A 119 6.42 -13.71 -44.95
N ALA A 120 7.03 -13.84 -46.12
CA ALA A 120 8.13 -12.98 -46.54
C ALA A 120 7.66 -11.55 -46.82
N ALA A 121 6.56 -11.35 -47.55
CA ALA A 121 5.97 -10.03 -47.80
C ALA A 121 5.59 -9.32 -46.49
N ARG A 122 4.98 -10.05 -45.52
CA ARG A 122 4.71 -9.53 -44.17
C ARG A 122 5.97 -9.15 -43.41
N ALA A 123 7.02 -9.96 -43.52
CA ALA A 123 8.30 -9.67 -42.88
C ALA A 123 8.95 -8.39 -43.46
N GLN A 124 8.94 -8.22 -44.78
CA GLN A 124 9.45 -7.03 -45.46
C GLN A 124 8.69 -5.76 -45.00
N MET A 125 7.36 -5.78 -45.11
CA MET A 125 6.52 -4.67 -44.67
C MET A 125 6.67 -4.37 -43.18
N TRP A 126 6.86 -5.40 -42.34
CA TRP A 126 7.11 -5.20 -40.91
C TRP A 126 8.44 -4.48 -40.64
N GLN A 127 9.49 -4.77 -41.41
CA GLN A 127 10.77 -4.05 -41.30
C GLN A 127 10.64 -2.61 -41.75
N ILE A 128 9.88 -2.33 -42.82
CA ILE A 128 9.57 -0.96 -43.24
C ILE A 128 8.79 -0.21 -42.16
N GLY A 129 7.72 -0.81 -41.62
CA GLY A 129 6.99 -0.22 -40.50
C GLY A 129 7.87 -0.07 -39.25
N ARG A 130 8.86 -0.94 -39.01
CA ARG A 130 9.86 -0.78 -37.94
C ARG A 130 10.77 0.41 -38.19
N LEU A 131 11.26 0.59 -39.41
CA LEU A 131 12.08 1.73 -39.79
C LEU A 131 11.32 3.04 -39.62
N LEU A 132 10.14 3.16 -40.21
CA LEU A 132 9.34 4.39 -40.18
C LEU A 132 8.95 4.81 -38.74
N ARG A 133 8.81 3.86 -37.82
CA ARG A 133 8.58 4.15 -36.39
C ARG A 133 9.75 4.87 -35.70
N HIS A 134 10.95 4.86 -36.30
CA HIS A 134 12.16 5.52 -35.78
C HIS A 134 12.50 6.81 -36.56
N VAL A 135 11.59 7.31 -37.41
CA VAL A 135 11.74 8.63 -38.01
C VAL A 135 11.55 9.70 -36.93
N GLU A 136 12.52 10.62 -36.80
CA GLU A 136 12.50 11.67 -35.79
C GLU A 136 12.73 13.08 -36.41
N PRO A 137 11.88 14.07 -36.09
CA PRO A 137 10.65 13.97 -35.30
C PRO A 137 9.56 13.18 -36.03
N ALA A 138 8.70 12.48 -35.27
CA ALA A 138 7.60 11.68 -35.84
C ALA A 138 6.66 12.53 -36.73
N THR A 139 6.59 13.84 -36.50
CA THR A 139 5.83 14.83 -37.30
C THR A 139 6.31 14.97 -38.75
N MET A 140 7.44 14.39 -39.12
CA MET A 140 7.83 14.23 -40.53
C MET A 140 6.89 13.28 -41.30
N LEU A 141 6.14 12.43 -40.58
CA LEU A 141 5.10 11.56 -41.14
C LEU A 141 3.72 12.19 -40.97
N SER A 142 2.85 11.96 -41.96
CA SER A 142 1.43 12.36 -41.87
C SER A 142 0.76 11.77 -40.63
N ILE A 143 -0.28 12.44 -40.14
CA ILE A 143 -1.03 11.95 -38.97
C ILE A 143 -1.65 10.57 -39.24
N ASP A 144 -2.14 10.32 -40.46
CA ASP A 144 -2.70 9.03 -40.87
C ASP A 144 -1.65 7.92 -40.84
N MET A 145 -0.43 8.22 -41.31
CA MET A 145 0.70 7.30 -41.24
C MET A 145 1.12 7.02 -39.79
N ARG A 146 1.19 8.06 -38.96
CA ARG A 146 1.50 7.90 -37.53
C ARG A 146 0.43 7.06 -36.82
N ALA A 147 -0.85 7.31 -37.06
CA ALA A 147 -1.95 6.53 -36.52
C ALA A 147 -1.93 5.07 -36.99
N TYR A 148 -1.55 4.83 -38.25
CA TYR A 148 -1.37 3.48 -38.79
C TYR A 148 -0.21 2.75 -38.11
N LEU A 149 0.97 3.37 -38.02
CA LEU A 149 2.18 2.79 -37.40
C LEU A 149 2.06 2.63 -35.86
N ALA A 150 1.21 3.45 -35.23
CA ALA A 150 0.94 3.38 -33.81
C ALA A 150 0.27 2.05 -33.43
N LYS A 151 -0.46 1.39 -34.34
CA LYS A 151 -1.15 0.15 -34.00
C LYS A 151 -0.16 -1.01 -33.81
N ALA A 152 -0.39 -1.82 -32.77
CA ALA A 152 0.57 -2.80 -32.30
C ALA A 152 0.97 -3.85 -33.37
N ARG A 153 -0.02 -4.31 -34.15
CA ARG A 153 0.06 -5.35 -35.19
C ARG A 153 -1.17 -5.35 -36.12
N GLN A 154 -1.62 -4.21 -36.64
CA GLN A 154 -2.54 -4.32 -37.78
C GLN A 154 -1.68 -4.72 -38.98
N THR A 155 -1.86 -5.97 -39.42
CA THR A 155 -1.65 -6.33 -40.82
C THR A 155 -2.48 -5.32 -41.63
N PRO A 156 -2.04 -4.87 -42.82
CA PRO A 156 -2.91 -4.22 -43.78
C PRO A 156 -4.28 -4.86 -43.72
N THR A 157 -5.32 -4.04 -43.71
CA THR A 157 -6.63 -4.54 -44.11
C THR A 157 -6.41 -5.02 -45.54
N ILE A 158 -6.13 -6.32 -45.72
CA ILE A 158 -6.09 -6.94 -47.04
C ILE A 158 -7.48 -6.60 -47.60
N PRO A 159 -7.61 -5.80 -48.69
CA PRO A 159 -8.89 -5.69 -49.36
C PRO A 159 -9.31 -7.12 -49.61
N ALA A 160 -10.47 -7.52 -49.09
CA ALA A 160 -10.93 -8.90 -49.11
C ALA A 160 -10.47 -9.52 -50.42
N GLN A 161 -9.56 -10.51 -50.35
CA GLN A 161 -9.26 -11.31 -51.53
C GLN A 161 -10.62 -11.64 -52.10
N ALA A 162 -10.86 -11.18 -53.34
CA ALA A 162 -12.04 -11.54 -54.09
C ALA A 162 -12.18 -13.05 -53.89
N THR A 163 -13.18 -13.41 -53.09
CA THR A 163 -13.37 -14.80 -52.69
C THR A 163 -13.72 -15.45 -54.01
N LEU A 164 -12.77 -16.21 -54.58
CA LEU A 164 -13.12 -17.19 -55.59
C LEU A 164 -14.33 -17.94 -55.01
N PRO A 165 -15.41 -18.14 -55.77
CA PRO A 165 -16.64 -18.72 -55.26
C PRO A 165 -16.37 -20.16 -54.82
N GLY A 166 -15.90 -20.30 -53.58
CA GLY A 166 -15.73 -21.53 -52.86
C GLY A 166 -17.02 -21.86 -52.14
N ASN A 167 -17.21 -23.14 -51.87
CA ASN A 167 -18.36 -23.65 -51.12
C ASN A 167 -18.60 -22.80 -49.85
N PRO A 168 -19.77 -22.15 -49.69
CA PRO A 168 -20.06 -21.27 -48.54
C PRO A 168 -20.05 -22.00 -47.20
N LEU A 169 -20.02 -23.34 -47.22
CA LEU A 169 -19.93 -24.19 -46.04
C LEU A 169 -18.49 -24.56 -45.65
N VAL A 170 -17.49 -24.21 -46.47
CA VAL A 170 -16.07 -24.45 -46.16
C VAL A 170 -15.41 -23.13 -45.81
N VAL A 171 -15.11 -22.94 -44.53
CA VAL A 171 -14.42 -21.74 -44.04
C VAL A 171 -12.91 -21.97 -44.12
N GLN A 172 -12.26 -21.26 -45.05
CA GLN A 172 -10.81 -21.30 -45.18
C GLN A 172 -10.16 -20.38 -44.14
N PHE A 173 -9.22 -20.93 -43.36
CA PHE A 173 -8.46 -20.21 -42.36
C PHE A 173 -6.97 -20.35 -42.62
N THR A 174 -6.29 -19.22 -42.78
CA THR A 174 -4.85 -19.15 -42.87
C THR A 174 -4.28 -18.76 -41.52
N ASP A 175 -3.48 -19.65 -40.91
CA ASP A 175 -2.88 -19.35 -39.61
C ASP A 175 -1.72 -18.33 -39.71
N HIS A 176 -1.16 -17.96 -38.56
CA HIS A 176 -0.03 -17.02 -38.50
C HIS A 176 1.25 -17.50 -39.21
N ASP A 177 1.36 -18.80 -39.53
CA ASP A 177 2.48 -19.38 -40.28
C ASP A 177 2.22 -19.43 -41.80
N GLY A 178 1.01 -19.03 -42.25
CA GLY A 178 0.62 -19.01 -43.65
C GLY A 178 0.07 -20.35 -44.16
N VAL A 179 -0.18 -21.31 -43.26
CA VAL A 179 -0.75 -22.61 -43.63
C VAL A 179 -2.28 -22.47 -43.69
N MET A 180 -2.86 -22.88 -44.82
CA MET A 180 -4.31 -22.89 -45.02
C MET A 180 -4.92 -24.15 -44.45
N PHE A 181 -6.07 -24.00 -43.78
CA PHE A 181 -6.88 -25.08 -43.24
C PHE A 181 -8.33 -24.85 -43.62
N ASP A 182 -9.00 -25.92 -44.00
CA ASP A 182 -10.42 -25.89 -44.34
C ASP A 182 -11.24 -26.39 -43.15
N PHE A 183 -12.21 -25.58 -42.72
CA PHE A 183 -13.22 -25.96 -41.75
C PHE A 183 -14.52 -26.26 -42.50
N ASP A 184 -14.79 -27.54 -42.73
CA ASP A 184 -15.95 -27.99 -43.49
C ASP A 184 -17.17 -28.18 -42.58
N PHE A 185 -18.13 -27.26 -42.69
CA PHE A 185 -19.39 -27.31 -41.92
C PHE A 185 -20.33 -28.41 -42.41
N ALA A 186 -20.15 -28.95 -43.61
CA ALA A 186 -20.93 -30.09 -44.09
C ALA A 186 -20.70 -31.36 -43.26
N THR A 187 -19.62 -31.40 -42.47
CA THR A 187 -19.30 -32.49 -41.54
C THR A 187 -20.04 -32.40 -40.19
N LEU A 188 -20.81 -31.33 -39.96
CA LEU A 188 -21.51 -31.07 -38.70
C LEU A 188 -23.00 -31.49 -38.77
N PRO A 189 -23.62 -31.84 -37.64
CA PRO A 189 -25.08 -32.01 -37.55
C PRO A 189 -25.84 -30.71 -37.89
N PHE A 190 -27.14 -30.82 -38.18
CA PHE A 190 -28.04 -29.72 -38.55
C PHE A 190 -27.70 -28.95 -39.85
N PRO A 191 -27.91 -29.56 -41.04
CA PRO A 191 -27.62 -28.93 -42.33
C PRO A 191 -28.25 -27.56 -42.55
N ALA A 192 -29.45 -27.34 -42.00
CA ALA A 192 -30.16 -26.08 -42.08
C ALA A 192 -29.43 -24.91 -41.39
N TRP A 193 -28.48 -25.19 -40.49
CA TRP A 193 -27.77 -24.16 -39.70
C TRP A 193 -26.37 -23.87 -40.24
N HIS A 194 -25.87 -24.70 -41.17
CA HIS A 194 -24.48 -24.65 -41.62
C HIS A 194 -24.07 -23.27 -42.14
N ALA A 195 -24.90 -22.63 -42.98
CA ALA A 195 -24.59 -21.31 -43.53
C ALA A 195 -24.48 -20.23 -42.44
N THR A 196 -25.42 -20.21 -41.48
CA THR A 196 -25.42 -19.26 -40.35
C THR A 196 -24.22 -19.47 -39.45
N LEU A 197 -23.91 -20.73 -39.12
CA LEU A 197 -22.79 -21.08 -38.25
C LEU A 197 -21.42 -20.84 -38.92
N ALA A 198 -21.31 -21.11 -40.23
CA ALA A 198 -20.13 -20.78 -41.02
C ALA A 198 -19.90 -19.27 -41.06
N GLY A 199 -20.95 -18.48 -41.28
CA GLY A 199 -20.89 -17.01 -41.23
C GLY A 199 -20.46 -16.48 -39.86
N ALA A 200 -21.04 -17.01 -38.78
CA ALA A 200 -20.68 -16.64 -37.41
C ALA A 200 -19.22 -17.00 -37.07
N PHE A 201 -18.78 -18.18 -37.50
CA PHE A 201 -17.41 -18.64 -37.32
C PHE A 201 -16.39 -17.78 -38.10
N THR A 202 -16.71 -17.43 -39.34
CA THR A 202 -15.88 -16.50 -40.14
C THR A 202 -15.79 -15.13 -39.48
N ALA A 203 -16.91 -14.54 -39.04
CA ALA A 203 -16.92 -13.25 -38.33
C ALA A 203 -16.09 -13.29 -37.03
N MET A 204 -16.22 -14.37 -36.26
CA MET A 204 -15.44 -14.59 -35.04
C MET A 204 -13.93 -14.72 -35.33
N LEU A 205 -13.53 -15.45 -36.38
CA LEU A 205 -12.13 -15.58 -36.77
C LEU A 205 -11.55 -14.26 -37.29
N GLN A 206 -12.31 -13.47 -38.03
CA GLN A 206 -11.92 -12.14 -38.49
C GLN A 206 -11.69 -11.18 -37.32
N ALA A 207 -12.54 -11.24 -36.28
CA ALA A 207 -12.38 -10.44 -35.06
C ALA A 207 -11.15 -10.85 -34.21
N ALA A 208 -10.65 -12.08 -34.37
CA ALA A 208 -9.58 -12.64 -33.54
C ALA A 208 -8.15 -12.46 -34.09
N GLN A 209 -7.96 -11.80 -35.25
CA GLN A 209 -6.70 -11.58 -36.00
C GLN A 209 -5.39 -12.22 -35.45
N GLY A 210 -4.78 -13.11 -36.25
CA GLY A 210 -3.41 -13.59 -36.01
C GLY A 210 -3.28 -14.78 -35.05
N THR A 211 -4.31 -15.63 -34.98
CA THR A 211 -4.34 -16.83 -34.14
C THR A 211 -3.62 -18.03 -34.78
N SER A 212 -3.14 -18.96 -33.96
CA SER A 212 -2.58 -20.24 -34.44
C SER A 212 -3.68 -21.23 -34.85
N ARG A 213 -3.37 -22.24 -35.69
CA ARG A 213 -4.30 -23.33 -36.04
C ARG A 213 -5.02 -23.92 -34.83
N ARG A 214 -4.27 -24.22 -33.76
CA ARG A 214 -4.82 -24.78 -32.51
C ARG A 214 -5.85 -23.85 -31.85
N THR A 215 -5.75 -22.55 -32.05
CA THR A 215 -6.67 -21.56 -31.48
C THR A 215 -7.94 -21.43 -32.31
N ALA A 216 -7.86 -21.57 -33.64
CA ALA A 216 -9.02 -21.62 -34.54
C ALA A 216 -9.77 -22.97 -34.50
N GLN A 217 -9.05 -24.08 -34.25
CA GLN A 217 -9.64 -25.42 -34.14
C GLN A 217 -10.57 -25.57 -32.93
N ARG A 218 -10.24 -24.92 -31.80
CA ARG A 218 -11.00 -25.01 -30.53
C ARG A 218 -12.48 -24.63 -30.65
N PRO A 219 -12.86 -23.49 -31.24
CA PRO A 219 -14.27 -23.16 -31.44
C PRO A 219 -14.97 -24.11 -32.40
N PHE A 220 -14.30 -24.61 -33.44
CA PHE A 220 -14.87 -25.59 -34.35
C PHE A 220 -15.14 -26.93 -33.63
N ASP A 221 -14.20 -27.40 -32.80
CA ASP A 221 -14.37 -28.61 -31.99
C ASP A 221 -15.45 -28.44 -30.91
N ALA A 222 -15.53 -27.25 -30.29
CA ALA A 222 -16.57 -26.93 -29.31
C ALA A 222 -17.96 -26.90 -29.97
N LEU A 223 -18.08 -26.29 -31.15
CA LEU A 223 -19.32 -26.29 -31.94
C LEU A 223 -19.72 -27.71 -32.34
N ARG A 224 -18.79 -28.50 -32.88
CA ARG A 224 -19.05 -29.89 -33.26
C ARG A 224 -19.60 -30.70 -32.08
N ARG A 225 -18.95 -30.60 -30.92
CA ARG A 225 -19.41 -31.27 -29.68
C ARG A 225 -20.78 -30.79 -29.23
N PHE A 226 -21.04 -29.49 -29.33
CA PHE A 226 -22.34 -28.91 -28.99
C PHE A 226 -23.44 -29.48 -29.88
N LEU A 227 -23.24 -29.44 -31.21
CA LEU A 227 -24.23 -29.93 -32.18
C LEU A 227 -24.44 -31.44 -32.08
N THR A 228 -23.38 -32.24 -31.89
CA THR A 228 -23.54 -33.68 -31.63
C THR A 228 -24.32 -33.94 -30.35
N GLY A 229 -24.12 -33.12 -29.31
CA GLY A 229 -24.89 -33.21 -28.07
C GLY A 229 -26.37 -32.81 -28.22
N LEU A 230 -26.68 -31.90 -29.14
CA LEU A 230 -28.07 -31.52 -29.47
C LEU A 230 -28.76 -32.60 -30.32
N GLU A 231 -28.05 -33.18 -31.29
CA GLU A 231 -28.57 -34.23 -32.16
C GLU A 231 -28.94 -35.50 -31.38
N ALA A 232 -28.23 -35.78 -30.28
CA ALA A 232 -28.49 -36.90 -29.39
C ALA A 232 -29.70 -36.71 -28.45
N LEU A 233 -30.36 -35.55 -28.46
CA LEU A 233 -31.53 -35.29 -27.63
C LEU A 233 -32.77 -36.04 -28.17
N PRO A 234 -33.71 -36.46 -27.29
CA PRO A 234 -34.96 -37.10 -27.72
C PRO A 234 -35.80 -36.24 -28.67
N GLN A 235 -35.70 -34.91 -28.53
CA GLN A 235 -36.30 -33.91 -29.40
C GLN A 235 -35.25 -32.83 -29.70
N PRO A 236 -34.48 -32.97 -30.79
CA PRO A 236 -33.48 -31.98 -31.15
C PRO A 236 -34.16 -30.66 -31.62
N PRO A 237 -33.58 -29.48 -31.34
CA PRO A 237 -34.17 -28.21 -31.75
C PRO A 237 -34.26 -28.12 -33.28
N ALA A 238 -35.40 -27.68 -33.81
CA ALA A 238 -35.62 -27.53 -35.24
C ALA A 238 -34.99 -26.24 -35.81
N SER A 239 -34.77 -25.24 -34.95
CA SER A 239 -34.15 -23.96 -35.32
C SER A 239 -33.18 -23.46 -34.25
N LEU A 240 -32.28 -22.53 -34.63
CA LEU A 240 -31.38 -21.85 -33.68
C LEU A 240 -32.15 -21.09 -32.58
N GLY A 241 -33.40 -20.68 -32.85
CA GLY A 241 -34.26 -19.99 -31.90
C GLY A 241 -34.82 -20.90 -30.80
N GLU A 242 -34.86 -22.22 -31.05
CA GLU A 242 -35.25 -23.23 -30.07
C GLU A 242 -34.08 -23.70 -29.21
N VAL A 243 -32.86 -23.19 -29.46
CA VAL A 243 -31.74 -23.44 -28.57
C VAL A 243 -31.95 -22.64 -27.28
N THR A 244 -32.03 -23.34 -26.15
CA THR A 244 -32.27 -22.79 -24.82
C THR A 244 -30.99 -22.73 -23.99
N VAL A 245 -31.09 -22.13 -22.81
CA VAL A 245 -30.01 -22.13 -21.80
C VAL A 245 -29.72 -23.53 -21.28
N GLU A 246 -30.75 -24.37 -21.13
CA GLU A 246 -30.60 -25.77 -20.69
C GLU A 246 -29.72 -26.57 -21.64
N HIS A 247 -29.84 -26.36 -22.97
CA HIS A 247 -28.96 -27.00 -23.95
C HIS A 247 -27.48 -26.61 -23.78
N LEU A 248 -27.20 -25.35 -23.39
CA LEU A 248 -25.84 -24.92 -23.06
C LEU A 248 -25.34 -25.57 -21.76
N GLU A 249 -26.20 -25.68 -20.75
CA GLU A 249 -25.88 -26.31 -19.47
C GLU A 249 -25.58 -27.81 -19.62
N ASP A 250 -26.36 -28.52 -20.43
CA ASP A 250 -26.09 -29.91 -20.81
C ASP A 250 -24.74 -30.06 -21.52
N PHE A 251 -24.42 -29.13 -22.41
CA PHE A 251 -23.08 -29.09 -23.02
C PHE A 251 -21.98 -28.86 -21.97
N HIS A 252 -22.20 -28.01 -20.98
CA HIS A 252 -21.23 -27.81 -19.88
C HIS A 252 -21.02 -29.09 -19.07
N GLN A 253 -22.11 -29.79 -18.74
CA GLN A 253 -22.05 -31.04 -17.99
C GLN A 253 -21.27 -32.11 -18.76
N ARG A 254 -21.56 -32.29 -20.05
CA ARG A 254 -20.83 -33.22 -20.93
C ARG A 254 -19.35 -32.87 -21.05
N VAL A 255 -19.02 -31.59 -21.28
CA VAL A 255 -17.63 -31.10 -21.34
C VAL A 255 -16.89 -31.34 -20.03
N ARG A 256 -17.55 -31.17 -18.87
CA ARG A 256 -16.96 -31.47 -17.55
C ARG A 256 -16.69 -32.96 -17.33
N ALA A 257 -17.58 -33.82 -17.82
CA ALA A 257 -17.45 -35.26 -17.70
C ALA A 257 -16.36 -35.84 -18.64
N GLU A 258 -16.23 -35.29 -19.85
CA GLU A 258 -15.38 -35.87 -20.90
C GLU A 258 -13.98 -35.25 -21.00
N LEU A 259 -13.79 -33.98 -20.62
CA LEU A 259 -12.53 -33.26 -20.83
C LEU A 259 -11.77 -33.00 -19.53
N ALA A 260 -10.44 -32.99 -19.63
CA ALA A 260 -9.56 -32.62 -18.53
C ALA A 260 -9.86 -31.17 -18.02
N PRO A 261 -9.71 -30.89 -16.71
CA PRO A 261 -10.11 -29.59 -16.12
C PRO A 261 -9.53 -28.34 -16.80
N GLY A 262 -8.32 -28.43 -17.38
CA GLY A 262 -7.70 -27.32 -18.11
C GLY A 262 -8.32 -27.03 -19.49
N ALA A 263 -9.06 -27.97 -20.08
CA ALA A 263 -9.69 -27.84 -21.39
C ALA A 263 -11.15 -27.36 -21.29
N GLN A 264 -11.84 -27.62 -20.18
CA GLN A 264 -13.26 -27.32 -20.01
C GLN A 264 -13.61 -25.83 -20.23
N PRO A 265 -12.90 -24.85 -19.60
CA PRO A 265 -13.23 -23.44 -19.75
C PRO A 265 -12.97 -22.93 -21.18
N ILE A 266 -12.03 -23.57 -21.89
CA ILE A 266 -11.64 -23.20 -23.25
C ILE A 266 -12.77 -23.56 -24.22
N HIS A 267 -13.33 -24.77 -24.14
CA HIS A 267 -14.43 -25.19 -25.00
C HIS A 267 -15.69 -24.36 -24.76
N PHE A 268 -16.00 -24.08 -23.49
CA PHE A 268 -17.14 -23.23 -23.13
C PHE A 268 -17.01 -21.81 -23.71
N THR A 269 -15.89 -21.15 -23.44
CA THR A 269 -15.64 -19.78 -23.92
C THR A 269 -15.64 -19.71 -25.44
N SER A 270 -15.14 -20.75 -26.10
CA SER A 270 -15.07 -20.80 -27.57
C SER A 270 -16.45 -20.94 -28.21
N LEU A 271 -17.32 -21.82 -27.68
CA LEU A 271 -18.70 -21.94 -28.14
C LEU A 271 -19.48 -20.64 -27.90
N ARG A 272 -19.39 -20.06 -26.69
CA ARG A 272 -20.04 -18.80 -26.35
C ARG A 272 -19.69 -17.70 -27.34
N ARG A 273 -18.39 -17.50 -27.60
CA ARG A 273 -17.90 -16.49 -28.55
C ARG A 273 -18.48 -16.72 -29.95
N LEU A 274 -18.54 -17.95 -30.41
CA LEU A 274 -19.11 -18.27 -31.73
C LEU A 274 -20.59 -17.91 -31.79
N LEU A 275 -21.39 -18.31 -30.80
CA LEU A 275 -22.82 -18.02 -30.77
C LEU A 275 -23.12 -16.51 -30.71
N MET A 276 -22.26 -15.72 -30.06
CA MET A 276 -22.35 -14.25 -30.05
C MET A 276 -22.11 -13.60 -31.42
N HIS A 277 -21.57 -14.32 -32.41
CA HIS A 277 -21.34 -13.81 -33.77
C HIS A 277 -22.41 -14.28 -34.77
N ILE A 278 -23.47 -14.94 -34.31
CA ILE A 278 -24.62 -15.29 -35.17
C ILE A 278 -25.27 -14.00 -35.68
N SER A 279 -25.56 -13.96 -36.99
CA SER A 279 -26.16 -12.82 -37.67
C SER A 279 -27.31 -13.28 -38.59
N PRO A 280 -28.53 -12.72 -38.45
CA PRO A 280 -28.96 -11.80 -37.39
C PRO A 280 -28.89 -12.46 -36.01
N TYR A 281 -28.48 -11.71 -34.99
CA TYR A 281 -28.33 -12.26 -33.63
C TYR A 281 -29.68 -12.72 -33.04
N GLU A 282 -30.77 -12.12 -33.52
CA GLU A 282 -32.18 -12.44 -33.23
C GLU A 282 -32.58 -13.86 -33.64
N GLN A 283 -31.77 -14.58 -34.42
CA GLN A 283 -31.96 -16.01 -34.64
C GLN A 283 -31.84 -16.83 -33.35
N LEU A 284 -31.20 -16.28 -32.31
CA LEU A 284 -31.16 -16.87 -30.97
C LEU A 284 -32.30 -16.31 -30.11
N SER A 285 -32.86 -17.15 -29.25
CA SER A 285 -33.87 -16.73 -28.28
C SER A 285 -33.36 -15.57 -27.40
N THR A 286 -34.24 -14.65 -27.03
CA THR A 286 -33.90 -13.50 -26.17
C THR A 286 -33.27 -13.95 -24.84
N GLU A 287 -33.76 -15.05 -24.27
CA GLU A 287 -33.21 -15.64 -23.05
C GLU A 287 -31.77 -16.15 -23.27
N LEU A 288 -31.51 -16.85 -24.37
CA LEU A 288 -30.18 -17.33 -24.70
C LEU A 288 -29.20 -16.17 -24.98
N ARG A 289 -29.65 -15.12 -25.67
CA ARG A 289 -28.82 -13.92 -25.92
C ARG A 289 -28.43 -13.23 -24.62
N HIS A 290 -29.40 -12.97 -23.76
CA HIS A 290 -29.17 -12.37 -22.45
C HIS A 290 -28.21 -13.22 -21.61
N ARG A 291 -28.38 -14.55 -21.62
CA ARG A 291 -27.48 -15.47 -20.94
C ARG A 291 -26.08 -15.46 -21.55
N LEU A 292 -25.91 -15.47 -22.87
CA LEU A 292 -24.61 -15.37 -23.53
C LEU A 292 -23.90 -14.05 -23.19
N GLU A 293 -24.63 -12.95 -23.05
CA GLU A 293 -24.08 -11.66 -22.63
C GLU A 293 -23.70 -11.63 -21.15
N GLN A 294 -24.47 -12.31 -20.29
CA GLN A 294 -24.27 -12.35 -18.83
C GLN A 294 -23.34 -13.45 -18.32
N ILE A 295 -23.08 -14.53 -19.07
CA ILE A 295 -22.21 -15.60 -18.59
C ILE A 295 -20.75 -15.10 -18.53
N THR A 296 -20.38 -14.70 -17.32
CA THR A 296 -19.06 -14.87 -16.75
C THR A 296 -18.97 -16.35 -16.35
N TYR A 297 -17.95 -17.11 -16.76
CA TYR A 297 -17.73 -18.41 -16.12
C TYR A 297 -17.39 -18.15 -14.64
N GLN A 298 -18.42 -18.23 -13.79
CA GLN A 298 -18.30 -18.33 -12.35
C GLN A 298 -18.57 -19.80 -12.00
N PRO A 299 -17.70 -20.49 -11.23
CA PRO A 299 -18.19 -21.64 -10.49
C PRO A 299 -19.34 -21.14 -9.61
N GLU A 300 -20.53 -21.73 -9.77
CA GLU A 300 -21.77 -21.25 -9.16
C GLU A 300 -21.60 -21.00 -7.65
N GLY A 301 -21.87 -19.76 -7.26
CA GLY A 301 -22.27 -19.35 -5.91
C GLY A 301 -23.59 -18.59 -6.03
N PRO A 302 -24.45 -18.60 -5.00
CA PRO A 302 -25.83 -18.14 -5.12
C PRO A 302 -25.95 -16.63 -5.39
N ALA A 303 -27.00 -16.28 -6.13
CA ALA A 303 -27.26 -15.01 -6.81
C ALA A 303 -27.44 -13.76 -5.93
N GLU A 304 -27.11 -12.59 -6.48
CA GLU A 304 -27.31 -11.25 -5.91
C GLU A 304 -28.78 -10.90 -5.68
N MET A 305 -29.07 -10.24 -4.55
CA MET A 305 -30.32 -9.52 -4.30
C MET A 305 -30.14 -7.99 -4.41
N SER A 306 -31.23 -7.36 -4.84
CA SER A 306 -31.43 -5.99 -5.33
C SER A 306 -31.06 -4.82 -4.41
N ARG A 307 -30.83 -3.66 -5.07
CA ARG A 307 -30.58 -2.29 -4.56
C ARG A 307 -31.28 -1.92 -3.23
N PRO A 308 -30.62 -1.19 -2.31
CA PRO A 308 -31.28 -0.63 -1.14
C PRO A 308 -31.90 0.76 -1.39
N ALA A 309 -33.05 0.98 -0.74
CA ALA A 309 -33.69 2.28 -0.56
C ALA A 309 -32.96 3.16 0.49
N ARG A 310 -33.36 4.44 0.54
CA ARG A 310 -32.76 5.60 1.24
C ARG A 310 -32.53 5.43 2.77
N PRO A 311 -31.64 6.24 3.37
CA PRO A 311 -31.07 5.98 4.71
C PRO A 311 -31.92 6.54 5.87
N GLY A 312 -32.07 5.72 6.91
CA GLY A 312 -32.52 6.12 8.24
C GLY A 312 -31.46 5.73 9.29
N THR A 313 -31.36 6.54 10.33
CA THR A 313 -30.33 6.57 11.37
C THR A 313 -30.13 5.27 12.16
N GLY A 314 -28.86 4.86 12.28
CA GLY A 314 -28.31 4.09 13.40
C GLY A 314 -28.90 2.71 13.64
N ARG A 315 -28.35 1.67 12.99
CA ARG A 315 -28.46 0.30 13.50
C ARG A 315 -27.19 -0.53 13.32
N THR A 316 -27.02 -1.38 14.32
CA THR A 316 -26.07 -2.49 14.50
C THR A 316 -25.81 -3.25 13.20
N SER A 317 -24.57 -3.71 13.02
CA SER A 317 -24.11 -4.47 11.85
C SER A 317 -25.16 -5.47 11.36
N VAL A 318 -25.59 -5.31 10.11
CA VAL A 318 -26.47 -6.26 9.40
C VAL A 318 -25.82 -7.65 9.46
N MET A 319 -26.48 -8.62 10.10
CA MET A 319 -26.11 -10.02 9.93
C MET A 319 -26.32 -10.38 8.45
N PRO A 320 -25.43 -11.19 7.83
CA PRO A 320 -25.65 -11.65 6.46
C PRO A 320 -27.04 -12.28 6.34
N ASP A 321 -27.77 -11.94 5.26
CA ASP A 321 -29.01 -12.64 4.94
C ASP A 321 -28.67 -14.08 4.52
N GLY A 322 -29.31 -15.05 5.18
CA GLY A 322 -29.04 -16.48 5.07
C GLY A 322 -28.63 -17.10 6.42
N PRO A 323 -28.79 -18.43 6.60
CA PRO A 323 -28.29 -19.10 7.79
C PRO A 323 -26.77 -18.89 7.90
N TYR A 324 -26.30 -18.44 9.06
CA TYR A 324 -24.86 -18.34 9.35
C TYR A 324 -24.24 -19.73 9.20
N GLU A 325 -23.52 -19.94 8.10
CA GLU A 325 -22.76 -21.16 7.87
C GLU A 325 -21.44 -21.04 8.63
N ALA A 326 -21.37 -21.72 9.79
CA ALA A 326 -20.16 -21.74 10.58
C ALA A 326 -19.00 -22.32 9.74
N PRO A 327 -17.78 -21.75 9.82
CA PRO A 327 -16.63 -22.33 9.14
C PRO A 327 -16.46 -23.79 9.56
N ALA A 328 -16.13 -24.64 8.59
CA ALA A 328 -15.92 -26.08 8.77
C ALA A 328 -15.14 -26.37 10.08
N PRO A 329 -15.68 -27.19 11.00
CA PRO A 329 -15.01 -27.51 12.24
C PRO A 329 -13.63 -28.15 11.96
N PRO A 330 -12.65 -28.05 12.89
CA PRO A 330 -11.31 -28.63 12.69
C PRO A 330 -11.32 -30.12 12.28
N GLU A 331 -12.35 -30.86 12.68
CA GLU A 331 -12.58 -32.26 12.31
C GLU A 331 -12.97 -32.47 10.84
N GLU A 332 -13.64 -31.49 10.22
CA GLU A 332 -13.94 -31.50 8.79
C GLU A 332 -12.69 -31.14 7.96
N ALA A 333 -11.88 -30.18 8.44
CA ALA A 333 -10.60 -29.85 7.82
C ALA A 333 -9.63 -31.06 7.83
N ALA A 334 -9.61 -31.85 8.91
CA ALA A 334 -8.80 -33.07 8.99
C ALA A 334 -9.20 -34.12 7.95
N ARG A 335 -10.48 -34.18 7.56
CA ARG A 335 -11.03 -35.12 6.58
C ARG A 335 -10.86 -34.64 5.14
N THR A 336 -11.16 -33.36 4.89
CA THR A 336 -11.10 -32.77 3.54
C THR A 336 -9.69 -32.33 3.13
N LEU A 337 -8.80 -32.14 4.09
CA LEU A 337 -7.48 -31.52 3.94
C LEU A 337 -7.52 -30.10 3.35
N LYS A 338 -8.69 -29.47 3.39
CA LYS A 338 -8.93 -28.12 2.94
C LYS A 338 -9.31 -27.26 4.12
N VAL A 339 -8.69 -26.09 4.23
CA VAL A 339 -8.95 -25.13 5.31
C VAL A 339 -9.43 -23.82 4.69
N HIS A 340 -10.69 -23.49 4.94
CA HIS A 340 -11.27 -22.22 4.53
C HIS A 340 -10.90 -21.14 5.55
N PHE A 341 -10.20 -20.11 5.08
CA PHE A 341 -9.83 -18.94 5.86
C PHE A 341 -10.74 -17.78 5.47
N THR A 342 -11.33 -17.12 6.46
CA THR A 342 -11.98 -15.81 6.29
C THR A 342 -11.30 -14.81 7.19
N GLY A 343 -10.61 -13.84 6.58
CA GLY A 343 -9.99 -12.74 7.31
C GLY A 343 -11.04 -11.76 7.85
N GLU A 344 -10.67 -11.00 8.89
CA GLU A 344 -11.53 -9.92 9.44
C GLU A 344 -11.84 -8.80 8.44
N ASP A 345 -11.14 -8.80 7.30
CA ASP A 345 -11.34 -7.89 6.19
C ASP A 345 -12.30 -8.44 5.11
N GLY A 346 -12.95 -9.56 5.40
CA GLY A 346 -13.88 -10.24 4.51
C GLY A 346 -13.19 -10.97 3.35
N ARG A 347 -11.85 -11.00 3.29
CA ARG A 347 -11.13 -11.76 2.26
C ARG A 347 -11.14 -13.22 2.64
N THR A 348 -11.58 -14.06 1.71
CA THR A 348 -11.59 -15.51 1.87
C THR A 348 -10.45 -16.16 1.09
N PHE A 349 -9.97 -17.31 1.57
CA PHE A 349 -8.98 -18.11 0.88
C PHE A 349 -9.09 -19.59 1.29
N GLU A 350 -8.93 -20.51 0.33
CA GLU A 350 -8.87 -21.94 0.61
C GLU A 350 -7.41 -22.42 0.57
N TYR A 351 -6.95 -22.99 1.68
CA TYR A 351 -5.66 -23.65 1.79
C TYR A 351 -5.83 -25.15 1.59
N ASP A 352 -5.13 -25.69 0.59
CA ASP A 352 -5.17 -27.11 0.26
C ASP A 352 -3.90 -27.81 0.75
N ILE A 353 -4.04 -28.58 1.83
CA ILE A 353 -2.94 -29.27 2.51
C ILE A 353 -2.58 -30.58 1.80
N SER A 354 -3.50 -31.14 1.00
CA SER A 354 -3.24 -32.37 0.22
C SER A 354 -2.07 -32.21 -0.77
N LYS A 355 -1.79 -30.97 -1.17
CA LYS A 355 -0.69 -30.58 -2.06
C LYS A 355 0.67 -30.48 -1.37
N LEU A 356 0.73 -30.59 -0.04
CA LEU A 356 1.98 -30.56 0.70
C LEU A 356 2.69 -31.93 0.61
N ARG A 357 4.00 -31.93 0.89
CA ARG A 357 4.77 -33.17 0.98
C ARG A 357 4.48 -33.84 2.32
N HIS A 358 4.81 -35.13 2.41
CA HIS A 358 4.64 -35.94 3.63
C HIS A 358 3.17 -36.16 4.08
N PRO A 359 2.38 -36.94 3.31
CA PRO A 359 0.97 -37.22 3.59
C PRO A 359 0.59 -37.67 5.01
N PRO A 360 1.40 -38.48 5.73
CA PRO A 360 1.01 -38.97 7.06
C PRO A 360 0.70 -37.87 8.08
N PHE A 361 1.21 -36.65 7.88
CA PHE A 361 1.00 -35.54 8.82
C PHE A 361 -0.19 -34.66 8.44
N HIS A 362 -0.76 -34.81 7.23
CA HIS A 362 -1.76 -33.89 6.69
C HIS A 362 -2.98 -33.69 7.57
N PRO A 363 -3.65 -34.73 8.13
CA PRO A 363 -4.84 -34.54 8.96
C PRO A 363 -4.57 -33.70 10.22
N TYR A 364 -3.44 -33.95 10.89
CA TYR A 364 -3.04 -33.22 12.09
C TYR A 364 -2.70 -31.76 11.79
N PHE A 365 -1.96 -31.52 10.72
CA PHE A 365 -1.59 -30.17 10.28
C PHE A 365 -2.81 -29.39 9.76
N ALA A 366 -3.79 -30.06 9.12
CA ALA A 366 -5.04 -29.45 8.71
C ALA A 366 -5.91 -29.04 9.88
N SER A 367 -6.11 -29.93 10.85
CA SER A 367 -6.85 -29.60 12.09
C SER A 367 -6.17 -28.46 12.86
N ALA A 368 -4.85 -28.54 13.07
CA ALA A 368 -4.10 -27.51 13.78
C ALA A 368 -4.16 -26.15 13.07
N PHE A 369 -4.05 -26.14 11.74
CA PHE A 369 -4.12 -24.91 10.95
C PHE A 369 -5.54 -24.33 10.94
N ALA A 370 -6.58 -25.16 10.83
CA ALA A 370 -7.97 -24.75 10.96
C ALA A 370 -8.26 -24.14 12.35
N HIS A 371 -7.73 -24.73 13.42
CA HIS A 371 -7.85 -24.17 14.76
C HIS A 371 -7.19 -22.77 14.88
N ARG A 372 -6.00 -22.60 14.28
CA ARG A 372 -5.24 -21.34 14.34
C ARG A 372 -5.82 -20.22 13.48
N THR A 373 -6.50 -20.57 12.40
CA THR A 373 -7.15 -19.65 11.45
C THR A 373 -8.63 -19.43 11.74
N GLY A 374 -9.24 -20.29 12.55
CA GLY A 374 -10.65 -20.23 12.91
C GLY A 374 -11.03 -19.07 13.85
N PRO A 375 -12.32 -18.95 14.21
CA PRO A 375 -12.85 -17.80 14.96
C PRO A 375 -12.17 -17.51 16.31
N THR A 376 -11.65 -18.55 16.96
CA THR A 376 -10.93 -18.51 18.25
C THR A 376 -9.40 -18.46 18.07
N GLY A 377 -8.90 -18.66 16.85
CA GLY A 377 -7.47 -18.68 16.54
C GLY A 377 -6.78 -17.31 16.60
N THR A 378 -5.47 -17.29 16.41
CA THR A 378 -4.66 -16.04 16.48
C THR A 378 -4.32 -15.46 15.11
N LEU A 379 -4.50 -16.21 14.02
CA LEU A 379 -4.17 -15.78 12.67
C LEU A 379 -5.36 -15.05 12.04
N ARG A 380 -5.38 -13.72 12.17
CA ARG A 380 -6.49 -12.86 11.71
C ARG A 380 -6.34 -12.31 10.29
N THR A 381 -5.18 -12.50 9.67
CA THR A 381 -4.89 -11.95 8.34
C THR A 381 -4.39 -13.04 7.40
N ARG A 382 -4.70 -12.90 6.11
CA ARG A 382 -4.17 -13.77 5.06
C ARG A 382 -2.64 -13.82 5.07
N ALA A 383 -1.97 -12.69 5.31
CA ALA A 383 -0.50 -12.67 5.36
C ALA A 383 0.06 -13.53 6.51
N SER A 384 -0.60 -13.53 7.67
CA SER A 384 -0.21 -14.40 8.79
C SER A 384 -0.49 -15.88 8.49
N ALA A 385 -1.66 -16.18 7.90
CA ALA A 385 -2.03 -17.52 7.47
C ALA A 385 -1.07 -18.06 6.38
N ASP A 386 -0.73 -17.24 5.37
CA ASP A 386 0.25 -17.54 4.32
C ASP A 386 1.65 -17.80 4.90
N GLY A 387 2.04 -17.06 5.93
CA GLY A 387 3.29 -17.25 6.66
C GLY A 387 3.35 -18.61 7.36
N ASP A 388 2.31 -18.95 8.12
CA ASP A 388 2.17 -20.26 8.78
C ASP A 388 2.14 -21.40 7.76
N PHE A 389 1.32 -21.29 6.70
CA PHE A 389 1.21 -22.28 5.64
C PHE A 389 2.54 -22.46 4.88
N THR A 390 3.26 -21.38 4.64
CA THR A 390 4.60 -21.44 4.03
C THR A 390 5.60 -22.15 4.94
N ALA A 391 5.54 -21.90 6.26
CA ALA A 391 6.37 -22.62 7.21
C ALA A 391 6.04 -24.13 7.20
N MET A 392 4.75 -24.51 7.25
CA MET A 392 4.29 -25.89 7.13
C MET A 392 4.84 -26.57 5.88
N ARG A 393 4.67 -25.93 4.72
CA ARG A 393 5.15 -26.45 3.43
C ARG A 393 6.65 -26.72 3.44
N GLN A 394 7.44 -25.80 4.02
CA GLN A 394 8.89 -25.96 4.10
C GLN A 394 9.30 -27.05 5.10
N PHE A 395 8.61 -27.14 6.24
CA PHE A 395 8.88 -28.16 7.25
C PHE A 395 8.52 -29.56 6.76
N LEU A 396 7.33 -29.75 6.21
CA LEU A 396 6.91 -31.04 5.65
C LEU A 396 7.75 -31.45 4.43
N GLY A 397 8.20 -30.47 3.64
CA GLY A 397 9.19 -30.71 2.57
C GLY A 397 10.53 -31.21 3.09
N PHE A 398 11.00 -30.68 4.23
CA PHE A 398 12.20 -31.16 4.91
C PHE A 398 12.02 -32.56 5.49
N ILE A 399 10.91 -32.81 6.21
CA ILE A 399 10.61 -34.12 6.79
C ILE A 399 10.57 -35.20 5.70
N ALA A 400 9.92 -34.93 4.56
CA ALA A 400 9.86 -35.84 3.43
C ALA A 400 11.22 -36.17 2.80
N ALA A 401 12.23 -35.31 2.97
CA ALA A 401 13.56 -35.47 2.39
C ALA A 401 14.54 -36.20 3.31
N LEU A 402 14.14 -36.54 4.54
CA LEU A 402 14.99 -37.29 5.46
C LEU A 402 15.22 -38.73 4.96
N PRO A 403 16.40 -39.33 5.19
CA PRO A 403 16.67 -40.73 4.81
C PRO A 403 15.70 -41.74 5.43
N ASN A 404 15.25 -41.46 6.66
CA ASN A 404 14.22 -42.23 7.35
C ASN A 404 13.18 -41.25 7.93
N PRO A 405 12.15 -40.87 7.14
CA PRO A 405 11.14 -39.91 7.59
C PRO A 405 10.19 -40.59 8.60
N PRO A 406 9.79 -39.89 9.68
CA PRO A 406 8.80 -40.40 10.64
C PRO A 406 7.50 -40.77 9.92
N LYS A 407 6.98 -41.99 10.14
CA LYS A 407 5.79 -42.49 9.45
C LYS A 407 4.49 -42.05 10.12
N SER A 408 4.57 -41.64 11.37
CA SER A 408 3.45 -41.13 12.17
C SER A 408 3.83 -39.87 12.91
N ILE A 409 2.85 -39.05 13.30
CA ILE A 409 3.12 -37.81 14.05
C ILE A 409 3.77 -38.08 15.42
N GLY A 410 3.52 -39.27 16.00
CA GLY A 410 4.12 -39.71 17.26
C GLY A 410 5.62 -40.02 17.15
N GLU A 411 6.13 -40.33 15.96
CA GLU A 411 7.58 -40.52 15.71
C GLU A 411 8.33 -39.18 15.56
N LEU A 412 7.60 -38.05 15.49
CA LEU A 412 8.22 -36.74 15.47
C LEU A 412 8.88 -36.47 16.83
N SER A 413 10.09 -35.93 16.80
CA SER A 413 10.93 -35.75 17.99
C SER A 413 11.64 -34.40 17.98
N PRO A 414 12.12 -33.90 19.13
CA PRO A 414 12.87 -32.64 19.20
C PRO A 414 14.09 -32.60 18.26
N ARG A 415 14.77 -33.74 18.04
CA ARG A 415 15.91 -33.85 17.13
C ARG A 415 15.54 -33.51 15.68
N HIS A 416 14.32 -33.82 15.23
CA HIS A 416 13.84 -33.43 13.91
C HIS A 416 13.69 -31.91 13.78
N LEU A 417 13.22 -31.23 14.83
CA LEU A 417 13.10 -29.77 14.88
C LEU A 417 14.48 -29.10 14.91
N GLU A 418 15.44 -29.65 15.64
CA GLU A 418 16.83 -29.16 15.66
C GLU A 418 17.50 -29.33 14.29
N ARG A 419 17.36 -30.49 13.64
CA ARG A 419 17.89 -30.70 12.28
C ARG A 419 17.26 -29.74 11.28
N PHE A 420 15.93 -29.51 11.36
CA PHE A 420 15.27 -28.51 10.51
C PHE A 420 15.83 -27.11 10.73
N ARG A 421 16.06 -26.70 11.99
CA ARG A 421 16.69 -25.43 12.33
C ARG A 421 18.09 -25.30 11.71
N PHE A 422 18.94 -26.32 11.85
CA PHE A 422 20.29 -26.31 11.28
C PHE A 422 20.27 -26.23 9.75
N GLU A 423 19.39 -26.99 9.10
CA GLU A 423 19.24 -26.94 7.64
C GLU A 423 18.83 -25.53 7.17
N LYS A 424 17.94 -24.87 7.89
CA LYS A 424 17.53 -23.49 7.57
C LYS A 424 18.62 -22.46 7.80
N LEU A 425 19.49 -22.65 8.80
CA LEU A 425 20.63 -21.77 9.04
C LEU A 425 21.64 -21.80 7.89
N ARG A 426 21.67 -22.86 7.07
CA ARG A 426 22.51 -22.94 5.87
C ARG A 426 22.04 -22.02 4.73
N THR A 427 20.76 -21.62 4.73
CA THR A 427 20.11 -20.96 3.59
C THR A 427 19.47 -19.61 3.95
N THR A 428 19.47 -19.23 5.23
CA THR A 428 18.76 -18.05 5.72
C THR A 428 19.37 -17.52 7.01
N THR A 429 19.16 -16.23 7.28
CA THR A 429 19.60 -15.55 8.52
C THR A 429 18.98 -16.16 9.77
N GLU A 430 19.67 -16.06 10.91
CA GLU A 430 19.18 -16.56 12.20
C GLU A 430 17.79 -16.01 12.57
N ALA A 431 17.53 -14.73 12.29
CA ALA A 431 16.23 -14.10 12.51
C ALA A 431 15.12 -14.73 11.65
N GLY A 432 15.43 -15.09 10.40
CA GLY A 432 14.51 -15.80 9.51
C GLY A 432 14.22 -17.21 10.01
N VAL A 433 15.25 -17.97 10.40
CA VAL A 433 15.10 -19.33 10.96
C VAL A 433 14.24 -19.30 12.21
N ARG A 434 14.52 -18.40 13.15
CA ARG A 434 13.73 -18.27 14.38
C ARG A 434 12.26 -17.98 14.08
N THR A 435 11.98 -17.11 13.12
CA THR A 435 10.59 -16.82 12.71
C THR A 435 9.90 -18.08 12.22
N GLN A 436 10.56 -18.89 11.40
CA GLN A 436 10.01 -20.18 10.96
C GLN A 436 9.79 -21.15 12.13
N MET A 437 10.76 -21.28 13.03
CA MET A 437 10.65 -22.15 14.21
C MET A 437 9.48 -21.75 15.10
N VAL A 438 9.26 -20.45 15.31
CA VAL A 438 8.10 -19.92 16.07
C VAL A 438 6.78 -20.38 15.45
N LEU A 439 6.61 -20.27 14.13
CA LEU A 439 5.39 -20.67 13.43
C LEU A 439 5.18 -22.20 13.53
N ILE A 440 6.23 -22.99 13.29
CA ILE A 440 6.17 -24.46 13.40
C ILE A 440 5.82 -24.90 14.83
N HIS A 441 6.50 -24.37 15.86
CA HIS A 441 6.16 -24.68 17.25
C HIS A 441 4.71 -24.34 17.57
N ALA A 442 4.21 -23.22 17.04
CA ALA A 442 2.85 -22.78 17.29
C ALA A 442 1.81 -23.66 16.56
N ILE A 443 2.14 -24.26 15.41
CA ILE A 443 1.30 -25.25 14.72
C ILE A 443 1.31 -26.58 15.48
N LEU A 444 2.48 -27.08 15.87
CA LEU A 444 2.59 -28.34 16.60
C LEU A 444 1.87 -28.29 17.96
N ARG A 445 1.89 -27.13 18.64
CA ARG A 445 1.11 -26.91 19.88
C ARG A 445 -0.40 -26.90 19.67
N ALA A 446 -0.88 -26.65 18.46
CA ALA A 446 -2.30 -26.62 18.13
C ALA A 446 -2.84 -27.99 17.66
N ILE A 447 -1.98 -29.03 17.56
CA ILE A 447 -2.42 -30.39 17.25
C ILE A 447 -3.25 -30.95 18.40
N THR A 448 -4.43 -31.45 18.07
CA THR A 448 -5.39 -32.05 19.00
C THR A 448 -5.85 -33.42 18.46
N PRO A 449 -5.94 -34.47 19.31
CA PRO A 449 -5.57 -34.47 20.73
C PRO A 449 -4.03 -34.43 20.90
N ARG A 450 -3.55 -33.89 22.03
CA ARG A 450 -2.12 -33.54 22.21
C ARG A 450 -1.24 -34.77 22.43
N ASP A 451 -1.81 -35.85 22.95
CA ASP A 451 -1.21 -37.14 23.26
C ASP A 451 -0.73 -37.93 22.03
N VAL A 452 -1.18 -37.57 20.83
CA VAL A 452 -0.63 -38.11 19.57
C VAL A 452 0.85 -37.72 19.35
N LEU A 453 1.33 -36.69 20.05
CA LEU A 453 2.74 -36.28 20.05
C LEU A 453 3.51 -37.05 21.13
N SER A 454 4.74 -37.46 20.80
CA SER A 454 5.67 -38.07 21.75
C SER A 454 5.84 -37.21 23.01
N GLU A 455 6.09 -37.86 24.14
CA GLU A 455 6.30 -37.18 25.43
C GLU A 455 7.44 -36.16 25.38
N ASP A 456 8.59 -36.57 24.85
CA ASP A 456 9.76 -35.71 24.63
C ASP A 456 9.40 -34.45 23.82
N LEU A 457 8.57 -34.58 22.79
CA LEU A 457 8.16 -33.45 21.95
C LEU A 457 7.16 -32.55 22.69
N ARG A 458 6.23 -33.12 23.47
CA ARG A 458 5.30 -32.33 24.31
C ARG A 458 6.04 -31.51 25.35
N GLU A 459 7.04 -32.10 26.01
CA GLU A 459 7.89 -31.43 26.99
C GLU A 459 8.73 -30.34 26.32
N TYR A 460 9.39 -30.67 25.20
CA TYR A 460 10.14 -29.71 24.41
C TYR A 460 9.27 -28.50 24.04
N LEU A 461 8.09 -28.72 23.46
CA LEU A 461 7.15 -27.66 23.11
C LEU A 461 6.60 -26.90 24.34
N GLY A 462 6.68 -27.46 25.55
CA GLY A 462 6.26 -26.79 26.80
C GLY A 462 7.29 -25.81 27.36
N ARG A 463 8.56 -25.84 26.91
CA ARG A 463 9.61 -24.96 27.44
C ARG A 463 9.29 -23.48 27.22
N ARG A 464 9.47 -22.68 28.29
CA ARG A 464 9.35 -21.22 28.24
C ARG A 464 10.40 -20.66 27.27
N ASN A 465 10.09 -19.57 26.58
CA ASN A 465 10.96 -18.83 25.64
C ASN A 465 11.29 -19.45 24.27
N LEU A 466 10.86 -20.68 23.94
CA LEU A 466 11.02 -21.23 22.57
C LEU A 466 10.28 -20.43 21.48
N VAL A 467 9.32 -19.60 21.89
CA VAL A 467 8.47 -18.77 21.02
C VAL A 467 8.70 -17.27 21.25
N SER A 468 9.64 -16.91 22.14
CA SER A 468 9.95 -15.50 22.38
C SER A 468 10.66 -14.93 21.16
N LYS A 469 9.99 -14.06 20.41
CA LYS A 469 10.67 -13.16 19.47
C LYS A 469 11.64 -12.35 20.31
N LEU A 470 12.97 -12.43 20.09
CA LEU A 470 13.88 -11.40 20.65
C LEU A 470 13.27 -10.08 20.23
N LYS A 471 12.97 -9.23 21.23
CA LYS A 471 12.58 -7.85 21.01
C LYS A 471 13.77 -7.21 20.31
N THR A 472 13.71 -7.11 18.98
CA THR A 472 14.64 -6.27 18.24
C THR A 472 14.44 -4.86 18.78
N ALA A 473 15.54 -4.14 19.06
CA ALA A 473 15.45 -2.77 19.50
C ALA A 473 14.52 -1.99 18.55
N PRO A 474 13.60 -1.15 19.07
CA PRO A 474 12.71 -0.37 18.24
C PRO A 474 13.55 0.46 17.25
N VAL A 475 13.21 0.38 15.97
CA VAL A 475 13.86 1.27 14.98
C VAL A 475 13.28 2.66 15.20
N PRO A 476 14.11 3.67 15.52
CA PRO A 476 13.62 5.02 15.81
C PRO A 476 13.01 5.66 14.56
N GLY A 477 12.29 6.76 14.77
CA GLY A 477 11.80 7.58 13.67
C GLY A 477 12.91 8.06 12.72
N TYR A 478 12.53 8.52 11.54
CA TYR A 478 13.35 9.42 10.71
C TYR A 478 13.64 10.73 11.44
N SER A 479 14.82 11.29 11.21
CA SER A 479 15.16 12.65 11.65
C SER A 479 14.30 13.70 10.94
N ASP A 480 14.32 14.94 11.44
CA ASP A 480 13.57 16.04 10.81
C ASP A 480 14.00 16.30 9.36
N ARG A 481 15.30 16.15 9.07
CA ARG A 481 15.88 16.28 7.73
C ARG A 481 15.39 15.16 6.81
N GLU A 482 15.57 13.91 7.25
CA GLU A 482 15.13 12.72 6.50
C GLU A 482 13.63 12.78 6.20
N PHE A 483 12.80 13.09 7.20
CA PHE A 483 11.36 13.18 7.03
C PHE A 483 10.93 14.33 6.12
N LYS A 484 11.57 15.51 6.23
CA LYS A 484 11.31 16.63 5.33
C LYS A 484 11.63 16.26 3.87
N ALA A 485 12.72 15.54 3.64
CA ALA A 485 13.09 15.05 2.31
C ALA A 485 12.06 14.04 1.76
N ILE A 486 11.66 13.04 2.57
CA ILE A 486 10.60 12.08 2.21
C ILE A 486 9.29 12.79 1.85
N LEU A 487 8.85 13.73 2.70
CA LEU A 487 7.60 14.44 2.52
C LEU A 487 7.62 15.34 1.27
N THR A 488 8.77 15.98 1.00
CA THR A 488 8.96 16.82 -0.19
C THR A 488 8.91 15.99 -1.46
N ALA A 489 9.64 14.87 -1.50
CA ALA A 489 9.62 13.93 -2.62
C ALA A 489 8.21 13.36 -2.89
N ALA A 490 7.51 12.95 -1.83
CA ALA A 490 6.15 12.43 -1.93
C ALA A 490 5.16 13.49 -2.46
N ARG A 491 5.25 14.74 -1.98
CA ARG A 491 4.42 15.83 -2.49
C ARG A 491 4.72 16.13 -3.95
N SER A 492 5.99 16.21 -4.34
CA SER A 492 6.40 16.46 -5.73
C SER A 492 5.80 15.43 -6.68
N ASP A 493 5.88 14.14 -6.34
CA ASP A 493 5.30 13.08 -7.16
C ASP A 493 3.77 13.14 -7.20
N VAL A 494 3.11 13.44 -6.09
CA VAL A 494 1.64 13.55 -6.06
C VAL A 494 1.14 14.77 -6.86
N VAL A 495 1.88 15.88 -6.86
CA VAL A 495 1.64 17.02 -7.77
C VAL A 495 1.76 16.56 -9.22
N ALA A 496 2.85 15.87 -9.58
CA ALA A 496 3.05 15.39 -10.94
C ALA A 496 1.95 14.40 -11.39
N ILE A 497 1.48 13.52 -10.49
CA ILE A 497 0.36 12.60 -10.75
C ILE A 497 -0.93 13.37 -11.00
N ARG A 498 -1.25 14.33 -10.12
CA ARG A 498 -2.45 15.16 -10.21
C ARG A 498 -2.47 15.95 -11.51
N ASP A 499 -1.39 16.65 -11.81
CA ASP A 499 -1.32 17.56 -12.95
C ASP A 499 -1.33 16.77 -14.28
N ARG A 500 -0.69 15.58 -14.30
CA ARG A 500 -0.76 14.65 -15.43
C ARG A 500 -2.19 14.22 -15.74
N ILE A 501 -2.96 13.84 -14.72
CA ILE A 501 -4.35 13.41 -14.90
C ILE A 501 -5.23 14.60 -15.29
N ARG A 502 -5.12 15.74 -14.59
CA ARG A 502 -5.87 16.96 -14.93
C ARG A 502 -5.63 17.44 -16.36
N THR A 503 -4.41 17.29 -16.86
CA THR A 503 -4.07 17.61 -18.27
C THR A 503 -4.86 16.72 -19.24
N GLY A 504 -4.93 15.41 -18.98
CA GLY A 504 -5.73 14.49 -19.78
C GLY A 504 -7.22 14.78 -19.70
N GLU A 505 -7.72 15.14 -18.51
CA GLU A 505 -9.13 15.50 -18.30
C GLU A 505 -9.51 16.80 -19.03
N LYS A 506 -8.62 17.80 -19.02
CA LYS A 506 -8.82 19.05 -19.76
C LYS A 506 -8.90 18.79 -21.26
N LEU A 507 -7.99 18.00 -21.81
CA LEU A 507 -8.01 17.63 -23.23
C LEU A 507 -9.30 16.88 -23.60
N LEU A 508 -9.71 15.91 -22.78
CA LEU A 508 -10.97 15.18 -22.97
C LEU A 508 -12.19 16.11 -22.95
N ALA A 509 -12.22 17.07 -22.02
CA ALA A 509 -13.30 18.06 -21.94
C ALA A 509 -13.34 18.95 -23.19
N THR A 510 -12.19 19.44 -23.65
CA THR A 510 -12.11 20.24 -24.90
C THR A 510 -12.53 19.42 -26.11
N TYR A 511 -12.09 18.17 -26.23
CA TYR A 511 -12.48 17.27 -27.32
C TYR A 511 -13.99 17.05 -27.39
N ARG A 512 -14.65 16.87 -26.25
CA ARG A 512 -16.12 16.71 -26.19
C ARG A 512 -16.90 17.99 -26.50
N ALA A 513 -16.35 19.16 -26.18
CA ALA A 513 -17.04 20.44 -26.33
C ALA A 513 -16.80 21.11 -27.70
N ALA A 514 -15.58 21.04 -28.22
CA ALA A 514 -15.16 21.72 -29.44
C ALA A 514 -13.99 20.96 -30.11
N PRO A 515 -14.24 19.77 -30.70
CA PRO A 515 -13.17 18.95 -31.29
C PRO A 515 -12.42 19.69 -32.41
N ASP A 516 -13.12 20.51 -33.20
CA ASP A 516 -12.51 21.27 -34.32
C ASP A 516 -11.53 22.36 -33.87
N SER A 517 -11.55 22.74 -32.59
CA SER A 517 -10.59 23.70 -32.03
C SER A 517 -9.24 23.08 -31.67
N LEU A 518 -9.15 21.74 -31.65
CA LEU A 518 -7.94 20.99 -31.32
C LEU A 518 -7.07 20.76 -32.56
N SER A 519 -5.77 20.60 -32.33
CA SER A 519 -4.86 20.08 -33.37
C SER A 519 -5.31 18.68 -33.80
N ALA A 520 -4.95 18.26 -35.02
CA ALA A 520 -5.29 16.92 -35.50
C ALA A 520 -4.76 15.82 -34.55
N ASP A 521 -3.57 16.01 -33.96
CA ASP A 521 -2.97 15.10 -32.98
C ASP A 521 -3.79 15.05 -31.68
N ASP A 522 -4.20 16.21 -31.18
CA ASP A 522 -5.04 16.32 -29.98
C ASP A 522 -6.46 15.77 -30.20
N GLN A 523 -6.99 15.81 -31.43
CA GLN A 523 -8.26 15.18 -31.79
C GLN A 523 -8.16 13.65 -31.70
N VAL A 524 -7.11 13.06 -32.27
CA VAL A 524 -6.88 11.60 -32.20
C VAL A 524 -6.65 11.15 -30.76
N LEU A 525 -5.84 11.91 -30.01
CA LEU A 525 -5.62 11.64 -28.59
C LEU A 525 -6.93 11.78 -27.81
N GLY A 526 -7.70 12.85 -28.02
CA GLY A 526 -8.99 13.10 -27.41
C GLY A 526 -10.00 11.97 -27.65
N MET A 527 -10.07 11.46 -28.89
CA MET A 527 -10.87 10.28 -29.25
C MET A 527 -10.50 9.05 -28.42
N HIS A 528 -9.20 8.75 -28.27
CA HIS A 528 -8.75 7.63 -27.44
C HIS A 528 -9.06 7.84 -25.95
N LEU A 529 -8.91 9.07 -25.44
CA LEU A 529 -9.27 9.42 -24.07
C LEU A 529 -10.79 9.26 -23.84
N ASP A 530 -11.63 9.61 -24.82
CA ASP A 530 -13.07 9.44 -24.75
C ASP A 530 -13.48 7.96 -24.72
N GLU A 531 -12.89 7.13 -25.59
CA GLU A 531 -13.09 5.68 -25.60
C GLU A 531 -12.69 5.07 -24.25
N MET A 532 -11.53 5.46 -23.72
CA MET A 532 -11.04 5.01 -22.41
C MET A 532 -11.98 5.39 -21.28
N ASP A 533 -12.50 6.62 -21.25
CA ASP A 533 -13.41 7.09 -20.21
C ASP A 533 -14.77 6.38 -20.25
N ARG A 534 -15.28 6.07 -21.46
CA ARG A 534 -16.56 5.39 -21.64
C ARG A 534 -16.48 3.89 -21.35
N THR A 535 -15.42 3.23 -21.79
CA THR A 535 -15.34 1.76 -21.82
C THR A 535 -14.35 1.18 -20.81
N GLY A 536 -13.45 1.98 -20.27
CA GLY A 536 -12.32 1.53 -19.45
C GLY A 536 -11.22 0.85 -20.25
N ARG A 537 -11.39 0.62 -21.56
CA ARG A 537 -10.41 -0.06 -22.41
C ARG A 537 -9.30 0.91 -22.79
N VAL A 538 -8.07 0.53 -22.46
CA VAL A 538 -6.88 1.25 -22.93
C VAL A 538 -6.43 0.66 -24.26
N PRO A 539 -6.33 1.45 -25.35
CA PRO A 539 -6.04 0.94 -26.69
C PRO A 539 -4.65 0.29 -26.78
N LEU A 540 -4.53 -0.76 -27.61
CA LEU A 540 -3.25 -1.39 -27.96
C LEU A 540 -2.51 -0.55 -29.01
N ALA A 541 -2.12 0.66 -28.62
CA ALA A 541 -1.45 1.62 -29.48
C ALA A 541 -0.11 2.08 -28.87
N ARG A 542 0.85 2.38 -29.75
CA ARG A 542 2.00 3.23 -29.44
C ARG A 542 1.52 4.67 -29.41
N SER A 543 2.26 5.54 -28.75
CA SER A 543 2.01 6.98 -28.89
C SER A 543 2.28 7.41 -30.33
N THR A 544 1.40 8.22 -30.92
CA THR A 544 1.62 8.84 -32.25
C THR A 544 2.88 9.70 -32.27
N ASP A 545 3.29 10.22 -31.12
CA ASP A 545 4.48 11.09 -30.97
C ASP A 545 5.74 10.29 -30.64
N GLN A 546 5.60 9.04 -30.21
CA GLN A 546 6.72 8.17 -29.76
C GLN A 546 6.56 6.76 -30.31
N LEU A 547 6.51 6.69 -31.65
CA LEU A 547 6.23 5.48 -32.42
C LEU A 547 7.25 4.35 -32.25
N TRP A 548 8.48 4.67 -31.82
CA TRP A 548 9.53 3.69 -31.55
C TRP A 548 9.33 2.95 -30.22
N GLN A 549 8.49 3.44 -29.32
CA GLN A 549 8.26 2.79 -28.02
C GLN A 549 7.52 1.46 -28.14
N ASN A 550 7.87 0.52 -27.26
CA ASN A 550 7.16 -0.75 -27.12
C ASN A 550 5.67 -0.49 -26.84
N VAL A 551 4.78 -1.23 -27.50
CA VAL A 551 3.31 -1.17 -27.36
C VAL A 551 2.86 -1.17 -25.90
N MET A 552 3.49 -1.96 -25.02
CA MET A 552 3.13 -1.99 -23.60
C MET A 552 3.52 -0.70 -22.88
N LYS A 553 4.66 -0.09 -23.24
CA LYS A 553 5.07 1.23 -22.72
C LYS A 553 4.16 2.33 -23.25
N GLY A 554 3.81 2.30 -24.55
CA GLY A 554 2.85 3.23 -25.15
C GLY A 554 1.46 3.13 -24.51
N ARG A 555 0.97 1.90 -24.31
CA ARG A 555 -0.31 1.63 -23.63
C ARG A 555 -0.31 2.09 -22.18
N LEU A 556 0.76 1.86 -21.43
CA LEU A 556 0.90 2.39 -20.08
C LEU A 556 0.93 3.93 -20.07
N THR A 557 1.63 4.55 -21.02
CA THR A 557 1.68 6.00 -21.18
C THR A 557 0.29 6.58 -21.47
N MET A 558 -0.48 5.91 -22.32
CA MET A 558 -1.88 6.26 -22.59
C MET A 558 -2.74 6.12 -21.34
N ALA A 559 -2.69 4.98 -20.64
CA ALA A 559 -3.44 4.75 -19.41
C ALA A 559 -3.18 5.83 -18.34
N ARG A 560 -1.92 6.26 -18.20
CA ARG A 560 -1.49 7.29 -17.22
C ARG A 560 -2.15 8.65 -17.42
N ARG A 561 -2.71 8.94 -18.60
CA ARG A 561 -3.40 10.21 -18.90
C ARG A 561 -4.71 10.36 -18.12
N LEU A 562 -5.42 9.27 -17.83
CA LEU A 562 -6.71 9.29 -17.10
C LEU A 562 -6.74 8.43 -15.84
N PHE A 563 -5.81 7.49 -15.68
CA PHE A 563 -5.85 6.50 -14.60
C PHE A 563 -4.55 6.50 -13.79
N LEU A 564 -4.66 6.13 -12.51
CA LEU A 564 -3.50 5.75 -11.71
C LEU A 564 -2.95 4.42 -12.20
N THR A 565 -1.66 4.23 -12.00
CA THR A 565 -0.90 3.03 -12.36
C THR A 565 -0.04 2.57 -11.18
N ASP A 566 0.53 1.37 -11.25
CA ASP A 566 1.38 0.82 -10.18
C ASP A 566 2.45 1.79 -9.62
N PRO A 567 3.21 2.54 -10.45
CA PRO A 567 4.19 3.50 -9.96
C PRO A 567 3.59 4.62 -9.09
N ASP A 568 2.31 4.95 -9.27
CA ASP A 568 1.65 6.06 -8.60
C ASP A 568 1.23 5.69 -7.16
N ILE A 569 1.14 4.39 -6.83
CA ILE A 569 0.72 3.90 -5.49
C ILE A 569 1.69 4.34 -4.39
N THR A 570 3.00 4.19 -4.65
CA THR A 570 4.05 4.44 -3.65
C THR A 570 4.03 5.87 -3.12
N PRO A 571 4.12 6.92 -3.96
CA PRO A 571 4.10 8.30 -3.47
C PRO A 571 2.79 8.67 -2.77
N LEU A 572 1.64 8.17 -3.25
CA LEU A 572 0.34 8.39 -2.60
C LEU A 572 0.27 7.77 -1.20
N LEU A 573 0.73 6.52 -1.03
CA LEU A 573 0.77 5.88 0.28
C LEU A 573 1.77 6.53 1.25
N VAL A 574 2.94 6.94 0.75
CA VAL A 574 3.94 7.65 1.56
C VAL A 574 3.38 8.98 2.04
N LEU A 575 2.80 9.79 1.14
CA LEU A 575 2.19 11.06 1.51
C LEU A 575 1.05 10.86 2.52
N GLY A 576 0.15 9.91 2.26
CA GLY A 576 -0.93 9.57 3.17
C GLY A 576 -0.42 9.18 4.57
N ALA A 577 0.67 8.41 4.66
CA ALA A 577 1.28 8.03 5.93
C ALA A 577 1.91 9.23 6.66
N CYS A 578 2.61 10.10 5.94
CA CYS A 578 3.21 11.31 6.51
C CYS A 578 2.14 12.29 7.06
N LEU A 579 1.00 12.44 6.37
CA LEU A 579 -0.05 13.38 6.77
C LEU A 579 -0.92 12.82 7.91
N THR A 580 -1.23 11.53 7.88
CA THR A 580 -2.22 10.93 8.81
C THR A 580 -1.58 10.28 10.04
N GLY A 581 -0.31 9.88 9.97
CA GLY A 581 0.32 9.02 10.98
C GLY A 581 -0.33 7.63 11.11
N ARG A 582 -1.17 7.22 10.14
CA ARG A 582 -1.88 5.94 10.18
C ARG A 582 -1.02 4.80 9.63
N ASN A 583 -1.33 3.58 10.08
CA ASN A 583 -0.68 2.37 9.59
C ASN A 583 -0.91 2.20 8.08
N GLY A 584 0.07 1.65 7.37
CA GLY A 584 -0.05 1.40 5.94
C GLY A 584 -1.24 0.51 5.57
N GLU A 585 -1.60 -0.46 6.42
CA GLU A 585 -2.80 -1.28 6.26
C GLU A 585 -4.07 -0.43 6.27
N THR A 586 -4.20 0.50 7.22
CA THR A 586 -5.36 1.41 7.30
C THR A 586 -5.49 2.28 6.05
N LEU A 587 -4.38 2.79 5.52
CA LEU A 587 -4.38 3.59 4.30
C LEU A 587 -4.77 2.79 3.05
N LYS A 588 -4.28 1.54 2.96
CA LYS A 588 -4.63 0.61 1.88
C LYS A 588 -6.11 0.21 1.91
N GLU A 589 -6.79 0.39 3.04
CA GLU A 589 -8.20 0.04 3.25
C GLU A 589 -9.16 1.23 3.34
N LEU A 590 -8.70 2.42 2.96
CA LEU A 590 -9.55 3.61 2.96
C LEU A 590 -10.84 3.37 2.16
N PRO A 591 -12.02 3.64 2.74
CA PRO A 591 -13.28 3.52 2.01
C PRO A 591 -13.46 4.72 1.06
N PRO A 592 -14.22 4.54 -0.05
CA PRO A 592 -14.60 5.65 -0.92
C PRO A 592 -15.70 6.53 -0.30
N THR A 593 -16.49 5.98 0.62
CA THR A 593 -17.59 6.68 1.29
C THR A 593 -17.07 7.60 2.39
N HIS A 594 -17.51 8.85 2.38
CA HIS A 594 -17.22 9.86 3.39
C HIS A 594 -18.41 10.80 3.58
N ARG A 595 -18.39 11.58 4.66
CA ARG A 595 -19.32 12.69 4.90
C ARG A 595 -18.51 13.98 5.04
N LEU A 596 -18.89 15.03 4.32
CA LEU A 596 -18.34 16.38 4.52
C LEU A 596 -19.01 17.02 5.74
N VAL A 597 -18.18 17.62 6.60
CA VAL A 597 -18.61 18.36 7.79
C VAL A 597 -18.22 19.81 7.56
N GLU A 598 -19.22 20.65 7.30
CA GLU A 598 -19.09 22.10 7.07
C GLU A 598 -18.05 22.48 6.00
N ASP A 599 -17.82 21.60 5.01
CA ASP A 599 -16.76 21.71 3.99
C ASP A 599 -15.31 21.87 4.53
N ARG A 600 -15.15 21.77 5.84
CA ARG A 600 -13.87 21.95 6.56
C ARG A 600 -13.23 20.63 6.95
N ALA A 601 -14.00 19.56 7.08
CA ALA A 601 -13.47 18.24 7.39
C ALA A 601 -14.21 17.11 6.65
N VAL A 602 -13.52 16.01 6.41
CA VAL A 602 -14.11 14.74 5.98
C VAL A 602 -14.20 13.79 7.17
N ALA A 603 -15.39 13.23 7.38
CA ALA A 603 -15.62 12.13 8.31
C ALA A 603 -15.53 10.80 7.56
N ILE A 604 -14.61 9.93 7.99
CA ILE A 604 -14.30 8.65 7.33
C ILE A 604 -14.33 7.55 8.38
N THR A 605 -14.99 6.43 8.07
CA THR A 605 -15.01 5.24 8.93
C THR A 605 -13.89 4.28 8.54
N LEU A 606 -12.87 4.18 9.39
CA LEU A 606 -11.70 3.32 9.19
C LEU A 606 -11.89 1.95 9.83
N THR A 607 -11.24 0.94 9.28
CA THR A 607 -11.16 -0.41 9.87
C THR A 607 -9.91 -0.55 10.76
N LYS A 608 -10.08 -0.96 12.02
CA LYS A 608 -9.02 -1.14 13.02
C LYS A 608 -9.04 -2.56 13.62
N ARG A 609 -8.37 -3.49 12.91
CA ARG A 609 -8.39 -4.94 13.17
C ARG A 609 -7.92 -5.37 14.58
N ARG A 610 -7.00 -4.61 15.19
CA ARG A 610 -6.32 -5.03 16.42
C ARG A 610 -7.04 -4.63 17.72
N ARG A 611 -8.20 -3.97 17.65
CA ARG A 611 -8.91 -3.44 18.84
C ARG A 611 -9.94 -4.41 19.46
N GLY A 612 -10.04 -5.64 18.93
CA GLY A 612 -10.99 -6.66 19.40
C GLY A 612 -12.26 -6.72 18.55
N LYS A 613 -13.03 -7.81 18.70
CA LYS A 613 -14.18 -8.15 17.83
C LYS A 613 -15.33 -7.13 17.84
N SER A 614 -15.45 -6.32 18.90
CA SER A 614 -16.51 -5.31 19.09
C SER A 614 -16.15 -3.90 18.59
N GLU A 615 -14.87 -3.58 18.38
CA GLU A 615 -14.39 -2.22 18.07
C GLU A 615 -13.54 -2.16 16.79
N THR A 616 -13.98 -2.86 15.75
CA THR A 616 -13.23 -2.94 14.48
C THR A 616 -13.35 -1.69 13.61
N ARG A 617 -14.14 -0.68 14.02
CA ARG A 617 -14.38 0.54 13.24
C ARG A 617 -14.16 1.80 14.08
N GLU A 618 -13.53 2.80 13.48
CA GLU A 618 -13.26 4.11 14.10
C GLU A 618 -13.64 5.19 13.07
N THR A 619 -14.51 6.14 13.45
CA THR A 619 -14.76 7.32 12.62
C THR A 619 -13.75 8.41 12.95
N VAL A 620 -13.04 8.89 11.94
CA VAL A 620 -12.06 9.96 12.06
C VAL A 620 -12.54 11.21 11.33
N TYR A 621 -12.16 12.37 11.84
CA TYR A 621 -12.40 13.67 11.22
C TYR A 621 -11.08 14.25 10.74
N TRP A 622 -10.98 14.51 9.45
CA TRP A 622 -9.76 15.01 8.81
C TRP A 622 -10.03 16.33 8.10
N GLU A 623 -9.30 17.36 8.49
CA GLU A 623 -9.44 18.69 7.90
C GLU A 623 -9.10 18.67 6.41
N THR A 624 -9.89 19.40 5.61
CA THR A 624 -9.73 19.51 4.15
C THR A 624 -8.69 20.55 3.77
N GLY A 625 -8.51 21.57 4.61
CA GLY A 625 -7.61 22.70 4.35
C GLY A 625 -8.22 23.82 3.50
N THR A 626 -9.52 23.72 3.14
CA THR A 626 -10.36 24.75 2.47
C THR A 626 -9.86 25.37 1.15
N SER A 627 -8.62 25.11 0.71
CA SER A 627 -8.04 25.63 -0.53
C SER A 627 -7.24 24.56 -1.30
N ASP A 628 -7.17 24.70 -2.62
CA ASP A 628 -6.37 23.83 -3.50
C ASP A 628 -4.87 23.81 -3.11
N SER A 629 -4.36 24.93 -2.60
CA SER A 629 -2.97 25.05 -2.12
C SER A 629 -2.69 24.22 -0.85
N ARG A 630 -3.71 23.93 -0.03
CA ARG A 630 -3.57 23.12 1.19
C ARG A 630 -3.98 21.66 1.03
N GLN A 631 -4.49 21.28 -0.15
CA GLN A 631 -4.96 19.93 -0.45
C GLN A 631 -3.89 18.84 -0.17
N LEU A 632 -2.59 19.14 -0.32
CA LEU A 632 -1.48 18.20 -0.08
C LEU A 632 -0.83 18.34 1.32
N HIS A 633 -1.40 19.19 2.16
CA HIS A 633 -0.88 19.51 3.49
C HIS A 633 -1.78 18.97 4.61
N THR A 634 -3.01 18.57 4.28
CA THR A 634 -3.98 18.08 5.24
C THR A 634 -4.43 16.66 4.89
N PRO A 635 -4.76 15.82 5.88
CA PRO A 635 -5.26 14.47 5.63
C PRO A 635 -6.56 14.43 4.80
N GLY A 636 -7.48 15.36 5.04
CA GLY A 636 -8.77 15.41 4.35
C GLY A 636 -8.63 15.91 2.91
N GLY A 637 -7.75 16.90 2.69
CA GLY A 637 -7.41 17.35 1.34
C GLY A 637 -6.80 16.23 0.50
N PHE A 638 -5.86 15.47 1.09
CA PHE A 638 -5.26 14.31 0.43
C PHE A 638 -6.30 13.23 0.12
N TYR A 639 -7.21 12.94 1.05
CA TYR A 639 -8.27 11.96 0.85
C TYR A 639 -9.21 12.35 -0.29
N LEU A 640 -9.64 13.62 -0.35
CA LEU A 640 -10.48 14.13 -1.43
C LEU A 640 -9.74 14.12 -2.78
N LEU A 641 -8.46 14.46 -2.80
CA LEU A 641 -7.64 14.32 -4.00
C LEU A 641 -7.58 12.86 -4.44
N LEU A 642 -7.29 11.93 -3.53
CA LEU A 642 -7.26 10.52 -3.84
C LEU A 642 -8.61 10.06 -4.42
N HIS A 643 -9.73 10.54 -3.87
CA HIS A 643 -11.07 10.27 -4.37
C HIS A 643 -11.24 10.72 -5.83
N GLN A 644 -10.79 11.93 -6.16
CA GLN A 644 -10.81 12.49 -7.52
C GLN A 644 -9.93 11.66 -8.47
N LEU A 645 -8.67 11.40 -8.11
CA LEU A 645 -7.71 10.70 -8.96
C LEU A 645 -8.11 9.27 -9.31
N THR A 646 -8.94 8.64 -8.48
CA THR A 646 -9.37 7.24 -8.65
C THR A 646 -10.79 7.11 -9.17
N ASP A 647 -11.53 8.21 -9.34
CA ASP A 647 -12.96 8.17 -9.66
C ASP A 647 -13.27 7.40 -10.95
N ARG A 648 -12.61 7.74 -12.05
CA ARG A 648 -12.83 7.08 -13.35
C ARG A 648 -12.46 5.60 -13.29
N GLY A 649 -11.31 5.27 -12.71
CA GLY A 649 -10.85 3.88 -12.59
C GLY A 649 -11.75 3.03 -11.69
N ARG A 650 -12.40 3.61 -10.67
CA ARG A 650 -13.33 2.87 -9.79
C ARG A 650 -14.61 2.45 -10.50
N ARG A 651 -15.05 3.17 -11.55
CA ARG A 651 -16.21 2.79 -12.37
C ARG A 651 -16.05 1.40 -12.99
N PHE A 652 -14.81 0.97 -13.21
CA PHE A 652 -14.48 -0.31 -13.84
C PHE A 652 -13.96 -1.35 -12.84
N SER A 653 -13.26 -0.96 -11.77
CA SER A 653 -12.62 -1.93 -10.88
C SER A 653 -13.55 -2.61 -9.88
N GLY A 654 -14.77 -2.08 -9.65
CA GLY A 654 -15.77 -2.65 -8.72
C GLY A 654 -15.32 -2.71 -7.25
N GLY A 655 -14.26 -1.99 -6.89
CA GLY A 655 -13.63 -2.07 -5.57
C GLY A 655 -14.45 -1.42 -4.44
N ARG A 656 -14.46 -2.05 -3.26
CA ARG A 656 -15.05 -1.50 -2.02
C ARG A 656 -14.17 -0.45 -1.33
N ARG A 657 -12.97 -0.18 -1.88
CA ARG A 657 -11.96 0.74 -1.36
C ARG A 657 -11.80 1.92 -2.31
N ILE A 658 -11.22 3.01 -1.82
CA ILE A 658 -10.97 4.21 -2.63
C ILE A 658 -9.99 3.95 -3.79
N TRP A 659 -9.15 2.93 -3.67
CA TRP A 659 -8.08 2.63 -4.61
C TRP A 659 -8.59 1.99 -5.90
N SER A 660 -8.13 2.54 -7.04
CA SER A 660 -8.20 1.89 -8.34
C SER A 660 -6.96 2.25 -9.15
N ILE A 661 -6.37 1.26 -9.82
CA ILE A 661 -5.27 1.45 -10.78
C ILE A 661 -5.55 0.67 -12.07
N TRP A 662 -4.95 1.13 -13.16
CA TRP A 662 -4.79 0.33 -14.37
C TRP A 662 -3.47 -0.45 -14.31
N ALA A 663 -3.57 -1.79 -14.32
CA ALA A 663 -2.46 -2.73 -14.16
C ALA A 663 -2.17 -3.56 -15.43
N GLY A 664 -2.77 -3.22 -16.57
CA GLY A 664 -2.57 -3.88 -17.85
C GLY A 664 -3.20 -5.27 -18.00
N LEU A 665 -3.12 -5.81 -19.23
CA LEU A 665 -3.66 -7.12 -19.65
C LEU A 665 -2.56 -8.18 -19.89
N SER A 666 -1.36 -8.03 -19.34
CA SER A 666 -0.31 -9.05 -19.47
C SER A 666 0.59 -9.10 -18.24
N GLY A 667 0.69 -10.28 -17.61
CA GLY A 667 1.83 -10.70 -16.79
C GLY A 667 1.79 -10.42 -15.27
N ALA A 668 2.32 -11.42 -14.54
CA ALA A 668 2.73 -11.48 -13.12
C ALA A 668 1.65 -11.75 -12.02
N ARG A 669 2.02 -12.71 -11.16
CA ARG A 669 1.25 -13.38 -10.09
C ARG A 669 0.63 -12.38 -9.09
N GLY A 670 -0.67 -12.55 -8.81
CA GLY A 670 -1.33 -11.91 -7.66
C GLY A 670 -2.83 -11.64 -7.82
N TYR A 671 -3.36 -11.72 -9.04
CA TYR A 671 -4.78 -11.55 -9.34
C TYR A 671 -5.27 -12.72 -10.20
N ASN A 672 -6.53 -13.13 -10.02
CA ASN A 672 -7.16 -14.04 -10.97
C ASN A 672 -7.18 -13.33 -12.33
N TRP A 673 -6.61 -13.98 -13.35
CA TRP A 673 -6.45 -13.40 -14.68
C TRP A 673 -7.81 -12.94 -15.23
N ASP A 674 -8.86 -13.70 -14.89
CA ASP A 674 -10.26 -13.42 -15.22
C ASP A 674 -10.73 -12.05 -14.73
N SER A 675 -10.37 -11.64 -13.50
CA SER A 675 -10.78 -10.33 -12.96
C SER A 675 -10.13 -9.14 -13.69
N LYS A 676 -8.89 -9.32 -14.17
CA LYS A 676 -8.19 -8.28 -14.93
C LYS A 676 -8.74 -8.17 -16.35
N ASP A 677 -9.11 -9.30 -16.95
CA ASP A 677 -9.69 -9.34 -18.29
C ASP A 677 -11.09 -8.71 -18.31
N VAL A 678 -11.95 -9.08 -17.33
CA VAL A 678 -13.31 -8.52 -17.17
C VAL A 678 -13.28 -7.01 -16.96
N ASN A 679 -12.34 -6.52 -16.15
CA ASN A 679 -12.26 -5.08 -15.82
C ASN A 679 -11.28 -4.31 -16.74
N PHE A 680 -10.89 -4.86 -17.90
CA PHE A 680 -10.01 -4.22 -18.87
C PHE A 680 -8.66 -3.70 -18.31
N GLY A 681 -8.17 -4.35 -17.27
CA GLY A 681 -6.94 -4.02 -16.55
C GLY A 681 -7.13 -3.13 -15.32
N HIS A 682 -8.34 -2.67 -15.01
CA HIS A 682 -8.65 -1.88 -13.81
C HIS A 682 -8.83 -2.78 -12.58
N VAL A 683 -8.10 -2.49 -11.51
CA VAL A 683 -8.13 -3.28 -10.27
C VAL A 683 -8.04 -2.38 -9.04
N ASP A 684 -8.71 -2.76 -7.94
CA ASP A 684 -8.30 -2.34 -6.60
C ASP A 684 -6.96 -3.04 -6.31
N PRO A 685 -5.83 -2.32 -6.19
CA PRO A 685 -4.51 -2.92 -6.04
C PRO A 685 -4.35 -3.75 -4.76
N PHE A 686 -5.23 -3.57 -3.78
CA PHE A 686 -5.20 -4.22 -2.49
C PHE A 686 -6.36 -5.20 -2.27
N ALA A 687 -7.23 -5.44 -3.26
CA ALA A 687 -8.38 -6.32 -3.09
C ALA A 687 -7.99 -7.75 -2.69
N SER A 688 -7.02 -8.35 -3.35
CA SER A 688 -6.59 -9.73 -3.06
C SER A 688 -5.64 -9.84 -1.87
N SER A 689 -4.81 -8.81 -1.64
CA SER A 689 -3.80 -8.79 -0.57
C SER A 689 -3.34 -7.37 -0.23
N LEU A 690 -3.24 -7.07 1.07
CA LEU A 690 -2.59 -5.85 1.56
C LEU A 690 -1.07 -5.89 1.44
N ALA A 691 -0.48 -7.07 1.20
CA ALA A 691 0.96 -7.29 1.13
C ALA A 691 1.57 -6.98 -0.25
N ARG A 692 0.84 -6.25 -1.13
CA ARG A 692 1.40 -5.78 -2.41
C ARG A 692 2.75 -5.11 -2.15
N VAL A 693 3.78 -5.62 -2.83
CA VAL A 693 5.14 -5.09 -2.72
C VAL A 693 5.15 -3.66 -3.23
N LEU A 694 5.67 -2.75 -2.41
CA LEU A 694 5.89 -1.35 -2.78
C LEU A 694 7.37 -1.17 -3.12
N ASN A 695 7.67 -0.52 -4.23
CA ASN A 695 9.06 -0.25 -4.65
C ASN A 695 9.65 0.96 -3.90
N LEU A 696 9.59 0.95 -2.56
CA LEU A 696 10.03 2.07 -1.71
C LEU A 696 11.54 2.34 -1.83
N SER A 697 12.35 1.30 -2.00
CA SER A 697 13.80 1.46 -2.17
C SER A 697 14.13 2.15 -3.50
N GLU A 698 13.54 1.68 -4.60
CA GLU A 698 13.71 2.28 -5.93
C GLU A 698 13.19 3.72 -5.96
N TRP A 699 12.04 3.96 -5.31
CA TRP A 699 11.48 5.30 -5.15
C TRP A 699 12.42 6.24 -4.38
N GLY A 700 13.02 5.77 -3.28
CA GLY A 700 13.99 6.54 -2.51
C GLY A 700 15.26 6.87 -3.31
N THR A 701 15.80 5.89 -4.04
CA THR A 701 16.98 6.10 -4.90
C THR A 701 16.71 7.12 -6.00
N ARG A 702 15.54 7.07 -6.66
CA ARG A 702 15.16 8.03 -7.71
C ARG A 702 15.17 9.48 -7.24
N HIS A 703 14.79 9.70 -5.99
CA HIS A 703 14.76 11.03 -5.36
C HIS A 703 16.05 11.37 -4.61
N GLY A 704 17.09 10.55 -4.70
CA GLY A 704 18.37 10.77 -4.02
C GLY A 704 18.26 10.82 -2.49
N LEU A 705 17.29 10.13 -1.90
CA LEU A 705 17.03 10.18 -0.47
C LEU A 705 18.14 9.46 0.32
N THR A 706 18.83 10.19 1.19
CA THR A 706 19.93 9.70 2.02
C THR A 706 19.61 9.79 3.51
N SER A 707 20.18 8.87 4.29
CA SER A 707 20.20 8.95 5.74
C SER A 707 21.15 10.03 6.22
N ASP A 708 21.07 10.37 7.50
CA ASP A 708 21.97 11.38 8.11
C ASP A 708 23.46 11.02 7.94
N ASP A 709 23.79 9.73 7.91
CA ASP A 709 25.14 9.21 7.60
C ASP A 709 25.50 9.19 6.10
N GLY A 710 24.68 9.76 5.21
CA GLY A 710 24.92 9.81 3.76
C GLY A 710 24.65 8.50 2.99
N LYS A 711 24.12 7.46 3.62
CA LYS A 711 23.77 6.18 2.96
C LYS A 711 22.38 6.24 2.31
N PRO A 712 22.05 5.38 1.32
CA PRO A 712 20.69 5.30 0.77
C PRO A 712 19.64 5.06 1.87
N LEU A 713 18.59 5.88 1.90
CA LEU A 713 17.62 5.87 2.98
C LEU A 713 16.70 4.64 2.90
N LYS A 714 16.63 3.86 3.98
CA LYS A 714 15.69 2.73 4.10
C LYS A 714 14.29 3.23 4.46
N ILE A 715 13.42 3.32 3.47
CA ILE A 715 12.06 3.85 3.62
C ILE A 715 11.08 2.74 4.00
N THR A 716 10.34 2.92 5.11
CA THR A 716 9.25 2.02 5.51
C THR A 716 8.08 2.82 6.07
N ILE A 717 6.85 2.41 5.76
CA ILE A 717 5.64 3.07 6.27
C ILE A 717 5.57 3.03 7.81
N ASN A 718 6.05 1.94 8.43
CA ASN A 718 6.08 1.83 9.89
C ASN A 718 7.00 2.89 10.53
N ARG A 719 8.19 3.12 9.96
CA ARG A 719 9.11 4.15 10.46
C ARG A 719 8.56 5.56 10.22
N ILE A 720 7.84 5.80 9.11
CA ILE A 720 7.11 7.06 8.87
C ILE A 720 6.08 7.29 9.97
N LYS A 721 5.29 6.25 10.30
CA LYS A 721 4.33 6.32 11.40
C LYS A 721 5.02 6.66 12.73
N THR A 722 6.12 5.98 13.08
CA THR A 722 6.89 6.30 14.28
C THR A 722 7.30 7.76 14.30
N THR A 723 7.84 8.28 13.20
CA THR A 723 8.20 9.71 13.10
C THR A 723 7.03 10.64 13.34
N VAL A 724 5.86 10.38 12.74
CA VAL A 724 4.69 11.24 12.93
C VAL A 724 4.19 11.20 14.37
N GLU A 725 4.21 10.03 15.02
CA GLU A 725 3.81 9.88 16.42
C GLU A 725 4.74 10.66 17.36
N VAL A 726 6.06 10.55 17.16
CA VAL A 726 7.09 11.29 17.92
C VAL A 726 6.91 12.80 17.73
N ARG A 727 6.78 13.27 16.48
CA ARG A 727 6.61 14.69 16.18
C ARG A 727 5.32 15.27 16.76
N THR A 728 4.22 14.53 16.68
CA THR A 728 2.93 14.96 17.26
C THR A 728 3.03 15.06 18.77
N THR A 729 3.70 14.09 19.42
CA THR A 729 3.90 14.09 20.87
C THR A 729 4.73 15.29 21.33
N LYS A 730 5.84 15.57 20.62
CA LYS A 730 6.67 16.74 20.91
C LYS A 730 5.92 18.06 20.69
N ALA A 731 5.14 18.17 19.61
CA ALA A 731 4.34 19.37 19.32
C ALA A 731 3.25 19.63 20.37
N MET A 732 2.74 18.59 21.03
CA MET A 732 1.76 18.68 22.12
C MET A 732 2.42 18.78 23.51
N GLY A 733 3.71 19.09 23.59
CA GLY A 733 4.44 19.25 24.84
C GLY A 733 4.51 17.99 25.71
N GLY A 734 4.30 16.79 25.13
CA GLY A 734 4.31 15.53 25.89
C GLY A 734 3.01 15.15 26.54
N HIS A 735 1.94 15.92 26.33
CA HIS A 735 0.62 15.55 26.82
C HIS A 735 0.09 14.35 26.02
N LEU A 736 0.46 13.14 26.46
CA LEU A 736 0.15 11.87 25.78
C LEU A 736 -1.34 11.70 25.47
N PRO A 737 -2.30 12.08 26.36
CA PRO A 737 -3.73 12.02 26.04
C PRO A 737 -4.11 12.84 24.80
N SER A 738 -3.49 14.01 24.61
CA SER A 738 -3.74 14.87 23.43
C SER A 738 -2.96 14.43 22.20
N ALA A 739 -1.78 13.83 22.40
CA ALA A 739 -0.91 13.37 21.32
C ALA A 739 -1.35 12.04 20.70
N SER A 740 -1.99 11.16 21.47
CA SER A 740 -2.38 9.81 21.06
C SER A 740 -3.63 9.83 20.15
N ARG A 741 -3.43 10.25 18.90
CA ARG A 741 -4.51 10.40 17.90
C ARG A 741 -4.84 9.10 17.15
N THR A 742 -3.95 8.11 17.19
CA THR A 742 -4.06 6.91 16.34
C THR A 742 -4.04 5.59 17.10
N ASN A 743 -3.57 5.57 18.36
CA ASN A 743 -3.51 4.40 19.22
C ASN A 743 -3.95 4.76 20.64
N THR A 744 -4.09 3.75 21.52
CA THR A 744 -4.22 4.00 22.96
C THR A 744 -2.90 4.50 23.53
N LEU A 745 -2.95 5.16 24.69
CA LEU A 745 -1.78 5.73 25.37
C LEU A 745 -0.67 4.71 25.56
N ASP A 746 -1.01 3.54 26.11
CA ASP A 746 -0.06 2.46 26.36
C ASP A 746 0.61 1.97 25.08
N VAL A 747 -0.16 1.83 24.00
CA VAL A 747 0.36 1.38 22.71
C VAL A 747 1.27 2.44 22.10
N SER A 748 0.90 3.71 22.16
CA SER A 748 1.74 4.82 21.69
C SER A 748 3.06 4.86 22.47
N PHE A 749 3.02 4.78 23.79
CA PHE A 749 4.22 4.80 24.62
C PHE A 749 5.11 3.58 24.39
N GLN A 750 4.57 2.37 24.56
CA GLN A 750 5.37 1.12 24.53
C GLN A 750 5.96 0.82 23.16
N HIS A 751 5.25 1.13 22.07
CA HIS A 751 5.67 0.73 20.73
C HIS A 751 6.36 1.82 19.91
N TYR A 752 6.14 3.10 20.23
CA TYR A 752 6.64 4.20 19.40
C TYR A 752 7.51 5.20 20.14
N LEU A 753 7.28 5.45 21.44
CA LEU A 753 7.93 6.55 22.16
C LEU A 753 9.04 6.08 23.11
N GLN A 754 8.81 5.02 23.89
CA GLN A 754 9.71 4.57 24.98
C GLN A 754 11.16 4.30 24.51
N GLY A 755 11.30 3.75 23.30
CA GLY A 755 12.60 3.40 22.73
C GLY A 755 13.19 4.44 21.79
N ASP A 756 12.51 5.57 21.54
CA ASP A 756 12.98 6.57 20.58
C ASP A 756 14.02 7.51 21.23
N PRO A 757 15.24 7.64 20.66
CA PRO A 757 16.30 8.47 21.22
C PRO A 757 15.93 9.94 21.36
N VAL A 758 15.12 10.48 20.44
CA VAL A 758 14.71 11.90 20.48
C VAL A 758 13.77 12.13 21.65
N VAL A 759 12.83 11.21 21.87
CA VAL A 759 11.91 11.30 23.01
C VAL A 759 12.65 11.15 24.33
N ARG A 760 13.63 10.24 24.41
CA ARG A 760 14.43 10.04 25.63
C ARG A 760 15.27 11.27 25.98
N ALA A 761 16.02 11.81 25.02
CA ALA A 761 16.84 13.01 25.25
C ALA A 761 15.96 14.20 25.67
N TRP A 762 14.80 14.35 25.03
CA TRP A 762 13.85 15.41 25.39
C TRP A 762 13.24 15.22 26.79
N ALA A 763 12.93 13.98 27.19
CA ALA A 763 12.46 13.69 28.54
C ALA A 763 13.55 13.95 29.60
N GLU A 764 14.80 13.62 29.30
CA GLU A 764 15.96 13.92 30.17
C GLU A 764 16.14 15.43 30.36
N GLU A 765 15.99 16.23 29.29
CA GLU A 765 16.03 17.70 29.35
C GLU A 765 14.90 18.27 30.22
N ILE A 766 13.66 17.78 30.05
CA ILE A 766 12.52 18.20 30.87
C ILE A 766 12.76 17.87 32.35
N MET A 767 13.21 16.65 32.65
CA MET A 767 13.48 16.23 34.03
C MET A 767 14.60 17.06 34.65
N THR A 768 15.65 17.35 33.89
CA THR A 768 16.76 18.19 34.35
C THR A 768 16.26 19.61 34.66
N THR A 769 15.53 20.21 33.72
CA THR A 769 14.95 21.56 33.90
C THR A 769 14.02 21.62 35.11
N ALA A 770 13.15 20.61 35.28
CA ALA A 770 12.22 20.54 36.40
C ALA A 770 12.95 20.39 37.75
N LEU A 771 14.01 19.57 37.81
CA LEU A 771 14.84 19.41 39.01
C LEU A 771 15.58 20.70 39.34
N GLU A 772 16.22 21.35 38.36
CA GLU A 772 16.90 22.63 38.54
C GLU A 772 15.94 23.72 39.02
N GLN A 773 14.72 23.77 38.47
CA GLN A 773 13.70 24.72 38.88
C GLN A 773 13.18 24.43 40.29
N ALA A 774 12.96 23.17 40.64
CA ALA A 774 12.57 22.76 41.99
C ALA A 774 13.67 23.11 43.01
N GLU A 775 14.93 22.85 42.68
CA GLU A 775 16.08 23.20 43.53
C GLU A 775 16.22 24.72 43.70
N SER A 776 16.12 25.47 42.60
CA SER A 776 16.19 26.94 42.62
C SER A 776 15.06 27.53 43.49
N THR A 777 13.83 27.03 43.33
CA THR A 777 12.68 27.44 44.16
C THR A 777 12.93 27.11 45.63
N ALA A 778 13.44 25.92 45.94
CA ALA A 778 13.76 25.53 47.31
C ALA A 778 14.88 26.39 47.92
N ARG A 779 15.89 26.79 47.16
CA ARG A 779 16.98 27.67 47.62
C ARG A 779 16.54 29.13 47.81
N GLN A 780 15.57 29.59 47.03
CA GLN A 780 15.02 30.95 47.16
C GLN A 780 14.08 31.10 48.34
N PHE A 781 13.54 30.01 48.87
CA PHE A 781 12.70 30.05 50.07
C PHE A 781 13.46 30.67 51.25
N LYS A 782 12.89 31.74 51.81
CA LYS A 782 13.36 32.37 53.04
C LYS A 782 12.20 32.47 54.03
N PRO A 783 12.33 31.93 55.26
CA PRO A 783 11.32 32.13 56.28
C PRO A 783 11.23 33.62 56.62
N ARG A 784 10.01 34.13 56.84
CA ARG A 784 9.80 35.51 57.28
C ARG A 784 10.07 35.59 58.78
N VAL A 785 11.25 36.05 59.13
CA VAL A 785 11.65 36.30 60.52
C VAL A 785 11.80 37.80 60.69
N LEU A 786 11.11 38.39 61.65
CA LEU A 786 11.33 39.78 62.07
C LEU A 786 12.38 39.79 63.16
N ASP A 787 13.46 40.53 62.92
CA ASP A 787 14.38 40.90 63.99
C ASP A 787 13.72 41.91 64.95
N THR A 788 14.26 42.00 66.16
CA THR A 788 13.73 42.84 67.24
C THR A 788 13.64 44.33 66.84
N ALA A 789 14.59 44.82 66.04
CA ALA A 789 14.60 46.21 65.57
C ALA A 789 13.47 46.49 64.56
N THR A 790 13.22 45.55 63.65
CA THR A 790 12.15 45.64 62.65
C THR A 790 10.78 45.48 63.29
N GLU A 791 10.64 44.55 64.23
CA GLU A 791 9.42 44.38 65.01
C GLU A 791 9.07 45.67 65.78
N GLN A 792 10.06 46.26 66.47
CA GLN A 792 9.89 47.53 67.16
C GLN A 792 9.53 48.67 66.20
N ALA A 793 10.18 48.74 65.04
CA ALA A 793 9.88 49.75 64.02
C ALA A 793 8.44 49.63 63.48
N LEU A 794 7.90 48.42 63.36
CA LEU A 794 6.50 48.16 62.99
C LEU A 794 5.53 48.50 64.12
N ARG A 795 5.88 48.21 65.39
CA ARG A 795 5.08 48.55 66.58
C ARG A 795 4.97 50.06 66.79
N ASP A 796 6.06 50.79 66.59
CA ASP A 796 6.13 52.24 66.77
C ASP A 796 5.66 53.02 65.52
N GLY A 797 5.16 52.32 64.48
CA GLY A 797 4.60 52.91 63.26
C GLY A 797 5.63 53.52 62.30
N SER A 798 6.93 53.39 62.58
CA SER A 798 8.02 53.88 61.74
C SER A 798 8.27 53.03 60.47
N ARG A 799 7.70 51.82 60.41
CA ARG A 799 7.55 50.98 59.21
C ARG A 799 6.08 50.60 59.04
N THR A 800 5.62 50.42 57.79
CA THR A 800 4.22 50.15 57.46
C THR A 800 3.96 48.67 57.13
N ALA A 801 2.69 48.26 57.24
CA ALA A 801 2.22 46.91 56.90
C ALA A 801 2.50 46.50 55.44
N ASP A 802 2.57 47.48 54.54
CA ASP A 802 2.90 47.27 53.12
C ASP A 802 4.28 46.61 52.93
N ALA A 803 5.23 46.86 53.84
CA ALA A 803 6.56 46.25 53.80
C ALA A 803 6.54 44.72 53.96
N LEU A 804 5.45 44.17 54.51
CA LEU A 804 5.22 42.73 54.68
C LEU A 804 4.16 42.18 53.72
N GLY A 805 3.58 43.04 52.87
CA GLY A 805 2.51 42.69 51.94
C GLY A 805 1.20 42.27 52.62
N ILE A 806 0.91 42.83 53.80
CA ILE A 806 -0.28 42.53 54.61
C ILE A 806 -1.05 43.81 54.96
N THR A 807 -2.31 43.67 55.36
CA THR A 807 -3.10 44.83 55.79
C THR A 807 -2.68 45.31 57.19
N PRO A 808 -2.91 46.60 57.53
CA PRO A 808 -2.64 47.12 58.88
C PRO A 808 -3.37 46.34 59.98
N GLN A 809 -4.58 45.85 59.70
CA GLN A 809 -5.33 45.00 60.62
C GLN A 809 -4.62 43.68 60.88
N VAL A 810 -4.18 42.98 59.82
CA VAL A 810 -3.43 41.72 59.94
C VAL A 810 -2.13 41.94 60.71
N LEU A 811 -1.41 43.03 60.44
CA LEU A 811 -0.20 43.39 61.18
C LEU A 811 -0.48 43.58 62.68
N SER A 812 -1.52 44.34 63.03
CA SER A 812 -1.90 44.56 64.44
C SER A 812 -2.28 43.26 65.13
N GLU A 813 -3.12 42.43 64.51
CA GLU A 813 -3.53 41.14 65.07
C GLU A 813 -2.34 40.19 65.26
N THR A 814 -1.39 40.19 64.32
CA THR A 814 -0.17 39.37 64.43
C THR A 814 0.77 39.87 65.54
N LEU A 815 1.00 41.18 65.65
CA LEU A 815 1.85 41.75 66.72
C LEU A 815 1.22 41.63 68.11
N ASP A 816 -0.11 41.54 68.20
CA ASP A 816 -0.86 41.26 69.42
C ASP A 816 -0.91 39.75 69.77
N GLY A 817 -0.36 38.89 68.91
CA GLY A 817 -0.37 37.43 69.07
C GLY A 817 -1.72 36.75 68.79
N LYS A 818 -2.72 37.49 68.27
CA LYS A 818 -4.07 36.95 67.98
C LYS A 818 -4.09 35.96 66.81
N ARG A 819 -3.02 35.93 66.02
CA ARG A 819 -2.84 35.04 64.87
C ARG A 819 -1.73 34.00 65.10
N ASP A 820 -1.24 33.90 66.33
CA ASP A 820 -0.20 32.95 66.69
C ASP A 820 -0.73 31.53 66.61
N THR A 821 0.06 30.70 65.95
CA THR A 821 -0.07 29.24 65.98
C THR A 821 0.90 28.71 67.04
N LEU A 822 1.39 27.48 66.89
CA LEU A 822 2.30 26.88 67.87
C LEU A 822 3.66 27.60 67.99
N ALA A 823 4.22 28.07 66.87
CA ALA A 823 5.59 28.61 66.84
C ALA A 823 5.81 29.72 65.79
N ASN A 824 4.74 30.29 65.25
CA ASN A 824 4.73 31.39 64.29
C ASN A 824 3.32 31.99 64.19
N ALA A 825 3.16 33.16 63.60
CA ALA A 825 1.87 33.74 63.27
C ALA A 825 1.45 33.43 61.83
N CYS A 826 0.18 33.06 61.61
CA CYS A 826 -0.38 32.83 60.28
C CYS A 826 -0.95 34.13 59.70
N LEU A 827 -0.40 34.60 58.58
CA LEU A 827 -0.84 35.82 57.91
C LEU A 827 -2.07 35.61 57.02
N ASP A 828 -2.28 34.40 56.50
CA ASP A 828 -3.43 34.07 55.68
C ASP A 828 -3.69 32.55 55.72
N ILE A 829 -4.76 32.16 56.43
CA ILE A 829 -5.19 30.76 56.58
C ILE A 829 -6.09 30.33 55.41
N GLU A 830 -6.69 31.26 54.67
CA GLU A 830 -7.62 30.95 53.58
C GLU A 830 -6.89 30.71 52.25
N HIS A 831 -5.63 31.13 52.15
CA HIS A 831 -4.80 30.98 50.94
C HIS A 831 -3.41 30.38 51.24
N GLY A 832 -3.38 29.15 51.76
CA GLY A 832 -2.13 28.39 51.92
C GLY A 832 -1.58 27.86 50.58
N PRO A 833 -0.26 27.75 50.38
CA PRO A 833 0.31 27.25 49.12
C PRO A 833 0.30 25.71 48.99
N PHE A 834 -0.20 25.00 50.00
CA PHE A 834 -0.13 23.54 50.09
C PHE A 834 -1.50 22.84 49.92
N ASP A 835 -2.59 23.56 50.18
CA ASP A 835 -3.97 23.03 50.11
C ASP A 835 -4.84 23.98 49.26
N GLU A 836 -5.93 23.45 48.69
CA GLU A 836 -6.97 24.29 48.06
C GLU A 836 -7.98 24.76 49.12
N GLY A 837 -8.09 26.08 49.32
CA GLY A 837 -8.98 26.68 50.33
C GLY A 837 -8.32 26.82 51.70
N ARG A 838 -9.11 26.69 52.77
CA ARG A 838 -8.63 26.88 54.15
C ARG A 838 -7.57 25.83 54.50
N CYS A 839 -6.40 26.30 54.91
CA CYS A 839 -5.21 25.51 55.17
C CYS A 839 -5.42 24.47 56.29
N GLY A 840 -5.08 23.21 56.01
CA GLY A 840 -5.20 22.08 56.95
C GLY A 840 -3.87 21.40 57.28
N VAL A 841 -2.74 21.92 56.78
CA VAL A 841 -1.41 21.31 56.99
C VAL A 841 -0.96 21.35 58.46
N SER A 842 -0.11 20.39 58.80
CA SER A 842 0.65 20.35 60.07
C SER A 842 1.31 21.69 60.42
N PHE A 843 1.30 22.05 61.71
CA PHE A 843 2.00 23.24 62.20
C PHE A 843 3.52 23.19 61.98
N LEU A 844 4.13 22.00 61.81
CA LEU A 844 5.54 21.89 61.41
C LEU A 844 5.79 22.38 59.98
N THR A 845 4.79 22.27 59.11
CA THR A 845 4.85 22.79 57.75
C THR A 845 4.80 24.32 57.72
N CYS A 846 4.20 24.96 58.73
CA CYS A 846 4.15 26.43 58.83
C CYS A 846 5.54 27.06 58.84
N LEU A 847 6.56 26.42 59.42
CA LEU A 847 7.94 26.92 59.44
C LEU A 847 8.59 27.01 58.05
N ARG A 848 7.93 26.45 57.04
CA ARG A 848 8.32 26.49 55.62
C ARG A 848 7.23 27.14 54.75
N CYS A 849 6.26 27.82 55.37
CA CYS A 849 5.15 28.48 54.70
C CYS A 849 5.47 29.97 54.47
N PRO A 850 5.19 30.54 53.29
CA PRO A 850 5.32 31.97 53.03
C PRO A 850 4.35 32.83 53.85
N ASN A 851 3.25 32.26 54.35
CA ASN A 851 2.28 32.95 55.21
C ASN A 851 2.66 32.91 56.69
N ALA A 852 3.73 32.20 57.08
CA ALA A 852 4.21 32.19 58.45
C ALA A 852 5.11 33.40 58.71
N LEU A 853 4.81 34.16 59.76
CA LEU A 853 5.65 35.23 60.28
C LEU A 853 6.18 34.83 61.65
N ILE A 854 7.49 34.83 61.78
CA ILE A 854 8.19 34.53 63.03
C ILE A 854 8.70 35.85 63.62
N THR A 855 8.47 36.03 64.90
CA THR A 855 8.83 37.23 65.67
C THR A 855 9.53 36.82 66.97
N HIS A 856 10.03 37.77 67.75
CA HIS A 856 10.76 37.45 68.98
C HIS A 856 9.89 36.67 70.00
N GLN A 857 8.57 36.91 70.03
CA GLN A 857 7.63 36.22 70.93
C GLN A 857 7.55 34.70 70.69
N HIS A 858 7.88 34.25 69.49
CA HIS A 858 7.84 32.84 69.10
C HIS A 858 9.11 32.07 69.47
N LEU A 859 10.20 32.77 69.79
CA LEU A 859 11.52 32.17 70.02
C LEU A 859 11.54 31.10 71.14
N PRO A 860 10.85 31.26 72.29
CA PRO A 860 10.80 30.23 73.31
C PRO A 860 10.18 28.91 72.81
N ALA A 861 9.09 28.99 72.04
CA ALA A 861 8.42 27.82 71.46
C ALA A 861 9.29 27.14 70.37
N LEU A 862 9.98 27.93 69.54
CA LEU A 862 10.91 27.40 68.54
C LEU A 862 12.10 26.66 69.16
N LEU A 863 12.64 27.15 70.28
CA LEU A 863 13.73 26.48 71.01
C LEU A 863 13.27 25.18 71.66
N ALA A 864 12.09 25.17 72.29
CA ALA A 864 11.52 23.95 72.84
C ALA A 864 11.22 22.92 71.73
N LEU A 865 10.75 23.36 70.54
CA LEU A 865 10.54 22.49 69.39
C LEU A 865 11.85 21.83 68.90
N VAL A 866 12.98 22.53 68.95
CA VAL A 866 14.29 21.92 68.61
C VAL A 866 14.64 20.80 69.58
N GLU A 867 14.41 20.98 70.88
CA GLU A 867 14.68 19.94 71.87
C GLU A 867 13.79 18.70 71.65
N GLU A 868 12.51 18.92 71.36
CA GLU A 868 11.59 17.83 71.05
C GLU A 868 11.96 17.07 69.77
N LEU A 869 12.32 17.79 68.70
CA LEU A 869 12.76 17.14 67.45
C LEU A 869 14.06 16.34 67.66
N GLU A 870 14.97 16.82 68.49
CA GLU A 870 16.20 16.09 68.85
C GLU A 870 15.90 14.88 69.73
N HIS A 871 14.93 14.98 70.64
CA HIS A 871 14.45 13.85 71.44
C HIS A 871 13.83 12.76 70.55
N ALA A 872 12.96 13.14 69.61
CA ALA A 872 12.39 12.23 68.62
C ALA A 872 13.48 11.55 67.77
N ARG A 873 14.55 12.28 67.42
CA ARG A 873 15.69 11.73 66.67
C ARG A 873 16.40 10.60 67.40
N GLN A 874 16.41 10.63 68.74
CA GLN A 874 17.03 9.59 69.56
C GLN A 874 16.15 8.33 69.69
N GLN A 875 14.85 8.45 69.42
CA GLN A 875 13.87 7.38 69.61
C GLN A 875 13.42 6.73 68.29
N MET A 876 13.74 7.35 67.15
CA MET A 876 13.34 6.88 65.81
C MET A 876 14.54 6.40 64.99
N PRO A 877 14.35 5.45 64.05
CA PRO A 877 15.33 5.19 63.00
C PRO A 877 15.66 6.47 62.22
N LEU A 878 16.94 6.72 61.96
CA LEU A 878 17.40 7.98 61.36
C LEU A 878 16.71 8.29 60.03
N ASP A 879 16.52 7.30 59.15
CA ASP A 879 15.87 7.50 57.85
C ASP A 879 14.39 7.92 57.99
N ALA A 880 13.68 7.38 58.99
CA ALA A 880 12.30 7.75 59.29
C ALA A 880 12.25 9.20 59.81
N TRP A 881 13.13 9.54 60.75
CA TRP A 881 13.21 10.90 61.30
C TRP A 881 13.59 11.94 60.24
N VAL A 882 14.53 11.63 59.34
CA VAL A 882 14.91 12.53 58.24
C VAL A 882 13.73 12.75 57.29
N THR A 883 12.97 11.69 57.00
CA THR A 883 11.79 11.76 56.13
C THR A 883 10.69 12.63 56.74
N GLU A 884 10.45 12.48 58.03
CA GLU A 884 9.34 13.12 58.74
C GLU A 884 9.67 14.55 59.22
N HIS A 885 10.84 14.74 59.82
CA HIS A 885 11.21 15.98 60.51
C HIS A 885 12.41 16.70 59.90
N GLY A 886 13.19 16.06 59.04
CA GLY A 886 14.47 16.61 58.54
C GLY A 886 14.33 17.97 57.85
N ARG A 887 13.24 18.19 57.10
CA ARG A 887 12.97 19.49 56.45
C ARG A 887 12.69 20.60 57.47
N THR A 888 11.93 20.28 58.51
CA THR A 888 11.58 21.21 59.59
C THR A 888 12.80 21.54 60.44
N TRP A 889 13.61 20.52 60.75
CA TRP A 889 14.87 20.68 61.45
C TRP A 889 15.83 21.64 60.72
N LEU A 890 15.99 21.48 59.41
CA LEU A 890 16.84 22.39 58.61
C LEU A 890 16.27 23.81 58.58
N ALA A 891 14.96 23.99 58.40
CA ALA A 891 14.34 25.30 58.44
C ALA A 891 14.60 26.00 59.79
N LEU A 892 14.38 25.30 60.90
CA LEU A 892 14.63 25.80 62.25
C LEU A 892 16.09 26.15 62.50
N THR A 893 16.98 25.18 62.33
CA THR A 893 18.38 25.29 62.76
C THR A 893 19.26 26.06 61.79
N ARG A 894 18.90 26.14 60.50
CA ARG A 894 19.72 26.79 59.48
C ARG A 894 19.15 28.10 58.95
N LEU A 895 17.83 28.28 58.98
CA LEU A 895 17.19 29.45 58.35
C LEU A 895 16.49 30.39 59.34
N ILE A 896 15.96 29.85 60.45
CA ILE A 896 15.16 30.63 61.42
C ILE A 896 16.02 31.05 62.60
N LEU A 897 16.50 30.10 63.40
CA LEU A 897 17.22 30.39 64.64
C LEU A 897 18.47 31.25 64.44
N PRO A 898 19.27 31.10 63.36
CA PRO A 898 20.42 31.96 63.12
C PRO A 898 20.09 33.44 62.87
N GLN A 899 18.83 33.79 62.61
CA GLN A 899 18.40 35.19 62.47
C GLN A 899 18.21 35.91 63.80
N PHE A 900 18.19 35.16 64.91
CA PHE A 900 18.25 35.71 66.26
C PHE A 900 19.69 35.69 66.78
N THR A 901 20.04 36.62 67.65
CA THR A 901 21.35 36.66 68.30
C THR A 901 21.47 35.60 69.39
N ASP A 902 22.70 35.24 69.77
CA ASP A 902 22.94 34.32 70.89
C ASP A 902 22.32 34.81 72.20
N ALA A 903 22.34 36.14 72.43
CA ALA A 903 21.77 36.75 73.61
C ALA A 903 20.23 36.61 73.65
N GLU A 904 19.56 36.84 72.53
CA GLU A 904 18.10 36.66 72.41
C GLU A 904 17.71 35.19 72.62
N ARG A 905 18.44 34.25 72.02
CA ARG A 905 18.22 32.81 72.24
C ARG A 905 18.42 32.41 73.69
N ALA A 906 19.51 32.87 74.34
CA ALA A 906 19.79 32.56 75.73
C ALA A 906 18.76 33.16 76.68
N GLN A 907 18.22 34.34 76.36
CA GLN A 907 17.16 34.96 77.15
C GLN A 907 15.83 34.24 76.97
N ALA A 908 15.42 33.93 75.73
CA ALA A 908 14.20 33.18 75.43
C ALA A 908 14.22 31.76 75.99
N ALA A 909 15.41 31.13 76.11
CA ALA A 909 15.57 29.81 76.71
C ALA A 909 15.10 29.75 78.18
N LYS A 910 15.09 30.88 78.91
CA LYS A 910 14.61 30.95 80.30
C LYS A 910 13.10 30.88 80.43
N SER A 911 12.37 31.12 79.34
CA SER A 911 10.90 31.15 79.28
C SER A 911 10.36 30.08 78.34
N LYS A 912 11.09 28.98 78.11
CA LYS A 912 10.59 27.85 77.32
C LYS A 912 9.33 27.27 77.98
N PRO A 913 8.32 26.87 77.18
CA PRO A 913 7.21 26.09 77.71
C PRO A 913 7.74 24.75 78.28
N ALA A 914 7.13 24.28 79.36
CA ALA A 914 7.54 23.03 80.02
C ALA A 914 7.23 21.78 79.19
N GLU A 915 6.25 21.87 78.29
CA GLU A 915 5.86 20.80 77.38
C GLU A 915 5.28 21.42 76.10
N LEU A 916 5.70 20.93 74.93
CA LEU A 916 5.06 21.17 73.65
C LEU A 916 4.22 19.94 73.33
N VAL A 917 2.91 20.10 73.17
CA VAL A 917 2.03 18.98 72.83
C VAL A 917 2.30 18.55 71.38
N LEU A 918 3.23 17.62 71.21
CA LEU A 918 3.63 17.08 69.89
C LEU A 918 2.44 16.45 69.15
N ASP A 919 1.45 15.89 69.85
CA ASP A 919 0.24 15.29 69.26
C ASP A 919 -0.62 16.30 68.47
N LEU A 920 -0.49 17.61 68.72
CA LEU A 920 -1.17 18.67 67.96
C LEU A 920 -0.40 19.08 66.69
N LEU A 921 0.83 18.59 66.50
CA LEU A 921 1.68 18.99 65.37
C LEU A 921 1.30 18.34 64.05
N ASP A 922 0.69 17.16 64.07
CA ASP A 922 0.33 16.41 62.86
C ASP A 922 -0.85 17.02 62.08
N GLY A 923 -1.45 18.09 62.61
CA GLY A 923 -2.71 18.64 62.12
C GLY A 923 -3.91 17.87 62.69
N PRO A 924 -5.15 18.30 62.38
CA PRO A 924 -6.35 17.58 62.80
C PRO A 924 -6.35 16.19 62.13
N LYS A 925 -6.27 15.13 62.95
CA LYS A 925 -6.52 13.75 62.49
C LYS A 925 -8.04 13.59 62.39
N GLU A 926 -8.57 13.38 61.19
CA GLU A 926 -9.97 13.00 61.02
C GLU A 926 -10.23 11.72 61.82
N SER A 927 -11.20 11.79 62.74
CA SER A 927 -11.71 10.66 63.52
C SER A 927 -12.65 9.79 62.72
#